data_AF-A0AAU5ND61-F1
#
_entry.id   AF-A0AAU5ND61-F1
#
_cell.length_a   1.000
_cell.length_b   1.000
_cell.length_c   1.000
_cell.angle_alpha   90.00
_cell.angle_beta   90.00
_cell.angle_gamma   90.00
#
_symmetry.space_group_name_H-M   'P 1'
#
loop_
_entity.id
_entity.type
_entity.pdbx_description
1 polymer ?
#
loop_
_entity_poly.entity_id
_entity_poly.type
_entity_poly.pdbx_seq_one_letter_code
_entity_poly.pdbx_strand_id
1 'polypeptide(L)'
;MHVAPSHRRARGRRFSLMALLTTLLALVGGVTVLTPSAQAVTAAPTVLTVGGLAAPADVAPGSAPLLGWHVGGDRQTAYQIQVATTSSALTGTPDMWDSGQVTSATDGNVSYAGATLSASSGYYWRVRTWDSAGAASAWSATAAFGTGPGTTWSAATPIWSGAPTAWTDYTFQGSFVINAKYASVTFRAQDTSDYYLWQFKGGGVNTIAPQVQKSGTFTALKTAVALPFALATGSTYDFRVVASGSTFTTYLKAAADTAWTLVDTTTDATFNSGGIGFRTGLTEQATFDDITVTDPGGGSLYGNDFSDADNADFACGAVTGGALFVDKAKNCVTGLPTAWTDYTFQGSFVINAGIAGVTFREKDTSNFYLWQFKGGGVNTIAPQVQKSGTFTALKTAVALPFALTTGSTYDFRVVASGSTFTTYLKAAADTAWTLVDTTTDATYSSGGIGFRTGSAEQATFDDITVTDPNGGSLYGNDFSDSSNADFGCGTVTGGALFVDKAKNCGTGLLTVPSWTFLRGTTNLASGKSVAWAHLYATGASTTPARQFVYKLWVNGSYVGVGPTRPVGSETRYDGYDVTSLLNAGAANTIGALAYTTSDQRFLAQLVVRYTDGTSKTYGTGAGWKALNGTRILPSAGSIGTSYYTAPKENFDARRYPFGFATAAFNAAAWPSAVAKSSFSNLQPTPTAKVRQTSRTPASVTEYSSGNYFIDYGRTWIGGLALTLNGTAGQVVDIRYGQVTSGTNTVKYQTSAGNTYQDKWVLKAGSQHLETWGPRVFRYVQVIGAPTGLTAADFTAEAYLYPFDESAGVFNSSDSALNKVWALSRNTIETGNQNLYVDSWERERGYYEADSYLQLLGNLYTGGDAALGDYSLSLLLSNRTWPTEWPMYTILALHDSYEATGSTAPLSAAYTTLQGKLPDEWYDSSTGLIHKTTGSNGASSCNDCDIVDWPSSQRDGYVFTSYNTVINAIAYRSYADMADIATALGKTSDAATYTAKAAAIKSAVNARMWDSSKGAYRDGLNNDGTVIDHYAVQASAFATAFGLAGSSQAAQVATYLGTRGMACSVYCAGFLIQAMYEGNRPDLAYTLLTSTGTNSWMNMINQGAGATMEAWTLAQKSNTTYSHPWAAAPAFNIPQDMFGIRATAPGFATFQIKPQPTSVTWANVTVPTGHGTIGAAFDTTGGGRVDISVNVPANTSSSVYLPGGTEGTTSVFMDGGSVAAAYDNGFLRVDDVQPGCHILTTSSDSTPYSDTKLTGIC
;
A
#
# COMPACT_ATOMS: atom_id res chain seq x y z
N MET A 1 -28.17 41.35 -40.81
CA MET A 1 -29.60 41.28 -41.21
C MET A 1 -30.38 40.73 -40.01
N HIS A 2 -31.10 41.58 -39.26
CA HIS A 2 -32.57 41.75 -39.36
C HIS A 2 -33.31 40.46 -38.93
N VAL A 3 -34.16 40.36 -37.89
CA VAL A 3 -35.10 41.29 -37.22
C VAL A 3 -35.47 40.72 -35.83
N ALA A 4 -35.60 41.58 -34.80
CA ALA A 4 -36.33 41.33 -33.54
C ALA A 4 -37.78 41.89 -33.67
N PRO A 5 -38.78 41.61 -32.81
CA PRO A 5 -38.87 42.22 -31.46
C PRO A 5 -39.71 41.35 -30.46
N SER A 6 -40.08 41.69 -29.22
CA SER A 6 -40.32 42.96 -28.53
C SER A 6 -40.52 42.66 -27.02
N HIS A 7 -39.90 43.42 -26.09
CA HIS A 7 -40.53 44.48 -25.25
C HIS A 7 -41.09 43.98 -23.90
N ARG A 8 -40.95 44.62 -22.72
CA ARG A 8 -40.56 45.97 -22.19
C ARG A 8 -40.52 45.79 -20.63
N ARG A 9 -39.97 46.61 -19.73
CA ARG A 9 -39.30 47.93 -19.66
C ARG A 9 -38.72 48.06 -18.23
N ALA A 10 -37.47 48.56 -18.08
CA ALA A 10 -37.07 49.88 -17.53
C ALA A 10 -37.07 49.99 -15.99
N ARG A 11 -36.17 50.69 -15.29
CA ARG A 11 -34.99 51.60 -15.44
C ARG A 11 -34.58 51.89 -13.96
N GLY A 12 -33.38 52.25 -13.51
CA GLY A 12 -32.08 52.58 -14.09
C GLY A 12 -31.21 53.37 -13.05
N ARG A 13 -29.88 53.31 -13.24
CA ARG A 13 -28.77 54.25 -12.83
C ARG A 13 -28.50 54.48 -11.32
N ARG A 14 -27.32 54.13 -10.76
CA ARG A 14 -25.93 54.67 -10.86
C ARG A 14 -25.80 56.19 -10.57
N PHE A 15 -25.06 56.58 -9.52
CA PHE A 15 -23.75 57.27 -9.59
C PHE A 15 -23.18 57.62 -8.19
N SER A 16 -21.86 57.82 -8.17
CA SER A 16 -20.94 57.98 -7.05
C SER A 16 -20.76 59.42 -6.50
N LEU A 17 -20.07 59.49 -5.35
CA LEU A 17 -19.08 60.48 -4.86
C LEU A 17 -19.49 61.74 -4.06
N MET A 18 -18.68 61.96 -2.99
CA MET A 18 -18.18 63.21 -2.36
C MET A 18 -18.95 63.97 -1.26
N ALA A 19 -18.36 63.90 -0.05
CA ALA A 19 -17.74 64.98 0.76
C ALA A 19 -18.56 66.10 1.47
N LEU A 20 -18.29 66.17 2.80
CA LEU A 20 -18.01 67.33 3.67
C LEU A 20 -19.12 68.28 4.22
N LEU A 21 -19.14 68.31 5.58
CA LEU A 21 -19.11 69.47 6.50
C LEU A 21 -20.38 70.02 7.20
N THR A 22 -20.20 70.24 8.52
CA THR A 22 -20.78 71.22 9.47
C THR A 22 -21.93 70.88 10.45
N THR A 23 -21.50 70.67 11.70
CA THR A 23 -22.03 71.06 13.04
C THR A 23 -23.16 72.11 13.15
N LEU A 24 -24.17 71.87 14.01
CA LEU A 24 -24.38 72.57 15.30
C LEU A 24 -25.56 71.99 16.16
N LEU A 25 -25.35 72.06 17.48
CA LEU A 25 -26.16 71.65 18.66
C LEU A 25 -27.67 71.96 18.67
N ALA A 26 -28.45 71.07 19.32
CA ALA A 26 -29.41 71.44 20.35
C ALA A 26 -29.72 70.27 21.31
N LEU A 27 -29.48 70.49 22.60
CA LEU A 27 -29.81 69.63 23.74
C LEU A 27 -31.32 69.38 23.86
N VAL A 28 -31.75 68.13 23.97
CA VAL A 28 -32.89 67.72 24.82
C VAL A 28 -32.56 66.37 25.45
N GLY A 29 -32.64 66.30 26.78
CA GLY A 29 -32.36 65.09 27.55
C GLY A 29 -33.25 63.92 27.14
N GLY A 30 -32.61 62.84 26.68
CA GLY A 30 -33.23 61.54 26.49
C GLY A 30 -32.66 60.57 27.51
N VAL A 31 -33.54 59.99 28.31
CA VAL A 31 -33.25 58.81 29.13
C VAL A 31 -32.62 57.75 28.22
N THR A 32 -31.35 57.43 28.43
CA THR A 32 -30.71 56.27 27.81
C THR A 32 -31.41 55.02 28.34
N VAL A 33 -32.36 54.51 27.55
CA VAL A 33 -32.74 53.11 27.64
C VAL A 33 -31.49 52.33 27.26
N LEU A 34 -30.82 51.76 28.27
CA LEU A 34 -29.82 50.72 28.08
C LEU A 34 -30.53 49.59 27.32
N THR A 35 -30.36 49.55 26.00
CA THR A 35 -30.62 48.33 25.24
C THR A 35 -29.69 47.26 25.83
N PRO A 36 -30.20 46.14 26.34
CA PRO A 36 -29.32 45.05 26.75
C PRO A 36 -28.45 44.70 25.54
N SER A 37 -27.15 44.72 25.72
CA SER A 37 -26.21 44.20 24.73
C SER A 37 -26.71 42.81 24.32
N ALA A 38 -26.93 42.58 23.03
CA ALA A 38 -27.22 41.25 22.53
C ALA A 38 -26.08 40.34 23.01
N GLN A 39 -26.38 39.42 23.91
CA GLN A 39 -25.43 38.47 24.45
C GLN A 39 -24.87 37.69 23.24
N ALA A 40 -23.55 37.76 23.04
CA ALA A 40 -22.91 37.06 21.93
C ALA A 40 -23.26 35.57 22.05
N VAL A 41 -23.87 34.99 21.01
CA VAL A 41 -24.25 33.58 21.01
C VAL A 41 -22.98 32.74 20.98
N THR A 42 -22.76 31.92 21.99
CA THR A 42 -21.65 30.96 22.04
C THR A 42 -21.68 30.08 20.79
N ALA A 43 -20.57 30.05 20.04
CA ALA A 43 -20.50 29.31 18.80
C ALA A 43 -20.65 27.80 19.03
N ALA A 44 -21.33 27.11 18.11
CA ALA A 44 -21.50 25.66 18.19
C ALA A 44 -20.16 24.94 18.00
N PRO A 45 -19.92 23.81 18.69
CA PRO A 45 -18.74 22.98 18.45
C PRO A 45 -18.66 22.48 17.01
N THR A 46 -17.43 22.29 16.53
CA THR A 46 -17.12 21.82 15.17
C THR A 46 -16.11 20.67 15.19
N VAL A 47 -15.78 20.10 14.03
CA VAL A 47 -14.75 19.04 13.86
C VAL A 47 -14.93 17.88 14.85
N LEU A 48 -16.08 17.20 14.74
CA LEU A 48 -16.43 16.07 15.60
C LEU A 48 -15.65 14.82 15.19
N THR A 49 -14.98 14.17 16.15
CA THR A 49 -14.17 12.96 15.93
C THR A 49 -14.57 11.80 16.84
N VAL A 50 -14.36 10.58 16.36
CA VAL A 50 -14.55 9.32 17.09
C VAL A 50 -13.27 8.50 16.94
N GLY A 51 -12.55 8.27 18.03
CA GLY A 51 -11.21 7.70 18.01
C GLY A 51 -10.21 8.54 17.21
N GLY A 52 -10.37 9.87 17.22
CA GLY A 52 -9.55 10.80 16.42
C GLY A 52 -9.96 10.91 14.94
N LEU A 53 -10.87 10.07 14.46
CA LEU A 53 -11.27 10.03 13.05
C LEU A 53 -12.60 10.75 12.80
N ALA A 54 -12.71 11.42 11.65
CA ALA A 54 -13.98 11.97 11.17
C ALA A 54 -14.86 10.85 10.61
N ALA A 55 -16.02 10.62 11.23
CA ALA A 55 -17.06 9.68 10.81
C ALA A 55 -16.56 8.26 10.42
N PRO A 56 -15.83 7.55 11.29
CA PRO A 56 -15.35 6.20 10.99
C PRO A 56 -16.51 5.21 10.79
N ALA A 57 -16.40 4.33 9.80
CA ALA A 57 -17.41 3.32 9.50
C ALA A 57 -17.26 2.02 10.30
N ASP A 58 -16.07 1.77 10.87
CA ASP A 58 -15.63 0.49 11.41
C ASP A 58 -15.17 0.54 12.87
N VAL A 59 -15.76 1.39 13.72
CA VAL A 59 -15.45 1.38 15.16
C VAL A 59 -15.65 -0.03 15.74
N ALA A 60 -14.76 -0.45 16.64
CA ALA A 60 -14.85 -1.77 17.25
C ALA A 60 -16.17 -1.92 18.03
N PRO A 61 -17.00 -2.94 17.74
CA PRO A 61 -18.23 -3.15 18.50
C PRO A 61 -17.92 -3.53 19.94
N GLY A 62 -18.82 -3.17 20.86
CA GLY A 62 -18.63 -3.36 22.29
C GLY A 62 -17.57 -2.45 22.94
N SER A 63 -16.87 -1.62 22.16
CA SER A 63 -15.90 -0.66 22.68
C SER A 63 -16.57 0.60 23.24
N ALA A 64 -15.81 1.36 24.02
CA ALA A 64 -16.13 2.72 24.43
C ALA A 64 -15.21 3.68 23.64
N PRO A 65 -15.59 4.10 22.42
CA PRO A 65 -14.74 4.98 21.63
C PRO A 65 -14.58 6.36 22.30
N LEU A 66 -13.45 7.01 22.02
CA LEU A 66 -13.17 8.36 22.49
C LEU A 66 -13.81 9.39 21.56
N LEU A 67 -14.57 10.34 22.10
CA LEU A 67 -15.20 11.42 21.37
C LEU A 67 -14.40 12.72 21.54
N GLY A 68 -14.31 13.52 20.48
CA GLY A 68 -13.66 14.82 20.51
C GLY A 68 -14.32 15.86 19.59
N TRP A 69 -14.08 17.14 19.87
CA TRP A 69 -14.61 18.28 19.12
C TRP A 69 -13.70 19.51 19.28
N HIS A 70 -13.78 20.44 18.33
CA HIS A 70 -13.22 21.78 18.51
C HIS A 70 -14.28 22.70 19.13
N VAL A 71 -13.88 23.44 20.16
CA VAL A 71 -14.75 24.40 20.85
C VAL A 71 -14.90 25.67 20.03
N GLY A 72 -16.13 26.19 19.98
CA GLY A 72 -16.41 27.50 19.42
C GLY A 72 -16.26 28.62 20.45
N GLY A 73 -15.60 29.73 20.08
CA GLY A 73 -15.31 30.85 20.99
C GLY A 73 -14.01 30.63 21.77
N ASP A 74 -13.89 31.26 22.95
CA ASP A 74 -12.61 31.30 23.68
C ASP A 74 -12.41 30.09 24.60
N ARG A 75 -13.47 29.64 25.29
CA ARG A 75 -13.37 28.57 26.31
C ARG A 75 -14.70 27.86 26.56
N GLN A 76 -14.64 26.58 26.93
CA GLN A 76 -15.74 25.82 27.51
C GLN A 76 -15.56 25.56 29.01
N THR A 77 -16.68 25.49 29.73
CA THR A 77 -16.75 25.13 31.16
C THR A 77 -17.56 23.86 31.41
N ALA A 78 -18.41 23.48 30.46
CA ALA A 78 -19.20 22.26 30.48
C ALA A 78 -19.51 21.79 29.06
N TYR A 79 -19.89 20.52 28.91
CA TYR A 79 -20.39 19.96 27.68
C TYR A 79 -21.62 19.07 27.91
N GLN A 80 -22.35 18.77 26.84
CA GLN A 80 -23.37 17.73 26.80
C GLN A 80 -23.29 17.01 25.46
N ILE A 81 -23.19 15.68 25.53
CA ILE A 81 -23.13 14.79 24.37
C ILE A 81 -24.43 13.99 24.31
N GLN A 82 -24.95 13.85 23.09
CA GLN A 82 -26.07 12.95 22.81
C GLN A 82 -25.68 11.99 21.70
N VAL A 83 -25.99 10.70 21.90
CA VAL A 83 -25.78 9.62 20.93
C VAL A 83 -27.10 8.87 20.77
N ALA A 84 -27.43 8.50 19.53
CA ALA A 84 -28.64 7.77 19.20
C ALA A 84 -28.46 6.84 18.00
N THR A 85 -29.35 5.85 17.86
CA THR A 85 -29.38 4.94 16.69
C THR A 85 -30.00 5.57 15.44
N THR A 86 -30.72 6.67 15.61
CA THR A 86 -31.34 7.45 14.52
C THR A 86 -31.16 8.95 14.75
N SER A 87 -31.09 9.73 13.68
CA SER A 87 -30.97 11.19 13.79
C SER A 87 -32.20 11.85 14.43
N SER A 88 -33.40 11.31 14.19
CA SER A 88 -34.64 11.81 14.79
C SER A 88 -34.68 11.61 16.31
N ALA A 89 -34.13 10.49 16.82
CA ALA A 89 -34.06 10.24 18.25
C ALA A 89 -33.20 11.27 19.01
N LEU A 90 -32.24 11.93 18.36
CA LEU A 90 -31.49 13.04 18.97
C LEU A 90 -32.39 14.25 19.28
N THR A 91 -33.45 14.48 18.51
CA THR A 91 -34.38 15.60 18.75
C THR A 91 -35.45 15.28 19.81
N GLY A 92 -35.64 13.99 20.12
CA GLY A 92 -36.48 13.50 21.22
C GLY A 92 -35.63 13.07 22.43
N THR A 93 -35.85 11.85 22.90
CA THR A 93 -35.00 11.22 23.93
C THR A 93 -33.94 10.35 23.25
N PRO A 94 -32.64 10.68 23.38
CA PRO A 94 -31.56 9.84 22.83
C PRO A 94 -31.62 8.42 23.41
N ASP A 95 -31.57 7.42 22.54
CA ASP A 95 -31.76 6.00 22.90
C ASP A 95 -30.45 5.26 23.22
N MET A 96 -29.29 5.88 22.99
CA MET A 96 -27.98 5.29 23.30
C MET A 96 -27.29 5.98 24.47
N TRP A 97 -27.24 7.32 24.46
CA TRP A 97 -26.59 8.09 25.51
C TRP A 97 -27.04 9.56 25.51
N ASP A 98 -27.26 10.11 26.70
CA ASP A 98 -27.24 11.54 26.96
C ASP A 98 -26.38 11.75 28.21
N SER A 99 -25.29 12.50 28.10
CA SER A 99 -24.41 12.73 29.24
C SER A 99 -25.03 13.65 30.30
N GLY A 100 -26.10 14.36 29.96
CA GLY A 100 -26.48 15.58 30.67
C GLY A 100 -25.39 16.65 30.56
N GLN A 101 -25.56 17.74 31.30
CA GLN A 101 -24.50 18.74 31.42
C GLN A 101 -23.40 18.19 32.33
N VAL A 102 -22.20 18.03 31.79
CA VAL A 102 -21.01 17.60 32.51
C VAL A 102 -20.10 18.83 32.68
N THR A 103 -19.87 19.23 33.93
CA THR A 103 -18.94 20.32 34.25
C THR A 103 -17.50 19.86 34.03
N SER A 104 -16.95 20.19 32.87
CA SER A 104 -15.57 19.89 32.47
C SER A 104 -15.14 20.78 31.31
N ALA A 105 -13.87 21.12 31.28
CA ALA A 105 -13.23 21.82 30.15
C ALA A 105 -12.70 20.85 29.08
N THR A 106 -12.85 19.54 29.26
CA THR A 106 -12.41 18.51 28.29
C THR A 106 -13.23 18.56 27.00
N ASP A 107 -12.56 18.69 25.86
CA ASP A 107 -13.11 18.70 24.48
C ASP A 107 -12.63 17.52 23.62
N GLY A 108 -11.67 16.74 24.09
CA GLY A 108 -11.17 15.54 23.43
C GLY A 108 -11.07 14.35 24.39
N ASN A 109 -10.85 13.15 23.86
CA ASN A 109 -10.64 11.94 24.65
C ASN A 109 -11.79 11.60 25.63
N VAL A 110 -13.02 12.05 25.34
CA VAL A 110 -14.19 11.75 26.19
C VAL A 110 -14.70 10.35 25.87
N SER A 111 -14.52 9.40 26.79
CA SER A 111 -15.00 8.04 26.62
C SER A 111 -16.53 8.01 26.52
N TYR A 112 -17.04 7.33 25.49
CA TYR A 112 -18.46 7.00 25.40
C TYR A 112 -18.91 6.19 26.63
N ALA A 113 -19.98 6.64 27.29
CA ALA A 113 -20.49 6.03 28.54
C ALA A 113 -21.95 5.55 28.43
N GLY A 114 -22.45 5.40 27.21
CA GLY A 114 -23.82 4.94 26.95
C GLY A 114 -23.97 3.42 26.87
N ALA A 115 -25.10 2.98 26.31
CA ALA A 115 -25.37 1.57 26.07
C ALA A 115 -24.35 0.94 25.10
N THR A 116 -24.03 -0.35 25.29
CA THR A 116 -23.04 -1.08 24.49
C THR A 116 -23.30 -0.95 22.99
N LEU A 117 -22.26 -0.55 22.24
CA LEU A 117 -22.34 -0.43 20.79
C LEU A 117 -22.44 -1.83 20.15
N SER A 118 -23.51 -2.05 19.40
CA SER A 118 -23.78 -3.30 18.69
C SER A 118 -22.91 -3.42 17.44
N ALA A 119 -22.61 -4.64 17.00
CA ALA A 119 -21.90 -4.88 15.73
C ALA A 119 -22.74 -4.48 14.52
N SER A 120 -22.08 -4.14 13.41
CA SER A 120 -22.74 -3.81 12.13
C SER A 120 -23.84 -2.73 12.26
N SER A 121 -23.59 -1.71 13.08
CA SER A 121 -24.57 -0.68 13.44
C SER A 121 -24.05 0.72 13.10
N GLY A 122 -24.96 1.68 13.03
CA GLY A 122 -24.65 3.08 12.75
C GLY A 122 -25.29 3.97 13.80
N TYR A 123 -24.58 5.01 14.19
CA TYR A 123 -24.92 5.89 15.29
C TYR A 123 -24.80 7.35 14.84
N TYR A 124 -25.65 8.19 15.42
CA TYR A 124 -25.63 9.63 15.24
C TYR A 124 -25.32 10.29 16.56
N TRP A 125 -24.54 11.36 16.53
CA TRP A 125 -24.22 12.09 17.75
C TRP A 125 -24.03 13.58 17.50
N ARG A 126 -24.14 14.35 18.58
CA ARG A 126 -23.91 15.79 18.59
C ARG A 126 -23.45 16.23 19.97
N VAL A 127 -22.82 17.39 20.03
CA VAL A 127 -22.33 17.99 21.27
C VAL A 127 -22.72 19.46 21.33
N ARG A 128 -22.94 19.98 22.53
CA ARG A 128 -23.01 21.42 22.82
C ARG A 128 -22.16 21.74 24.04
N THR A 129 -21.74 22.98 24.15
CA THR A 129 -20.83 23.46 25.20
C THR A 129 -21.41 24.66 25.94
N TRP A 130 -20.81 25.00 27.07
CA TRP A 130 -21.11 26.21 27.83
C TRP A 130 -19.86 27.07 27.96
N ASP A 131 -19.98 28.37 27.79
CA ASP A 131 -18.87 29.30 27.95
C ASP A 131 -18.60 29.69 29.42
N SER A 132 -17.68 30.64 29.63
CA SER A 132 -17.33 31.19 30.93
C SER A 132 -18.45 32.02 31.58
N ALA A 133 -19.41 32.53 30.80
CA ALA A 133 -20.60 33.22 31.28
C ALA A 133 -21.76 32.26 31.61
N GLY A 134 -21.56 30.96 31.41
CA GLY A 134 -22.58 29.93 31.61
C GLY A 134 -23.64 29.91 30.51
N ALA A 135 -23.39 30.56 29.36
CA ALA A 135 -24.30 30.49 28.22
C ALA A 135 -24.04 29.21 27.42
N ALA A 136 -25.13 28.51 27.05
CA ALA A 136 -25.06 27.30 26.24
C ALA A 136 -24.93 27.65 24.76
N SER A 137 -24.06 26.94 24.04
CA SER A 137 -23.98 26.98 22.58
C SER A 137 -25.22 26.37 21.94
N ALA A 138 -25.42 26.67 20.65
CA ALA A 138 -26.20 25.78 19.81
C ALA A 138 -25.56 24.38 19.74
N TRP A 139 -26.36 23.36 19.44
CA TRP A 139 -25.82 22.04 19.13
C TRP A 139 -24.92 22.08 17.90
N SER A 140 -23.85 21.29 17.91
CA SER A 140 -23.06 21.00 16.72
C SER A 140 -23.93 20.44 15.59
N ALA A 141 -23.39 20.46 14.37
CA ALA A 141 -23.92 19.59 13.32
C ALA A 141 -23.91 18.13 13.80
N THR A 142 -24.94 17.37 13.43
CA THR A 142 -25.01 15.94 13.75
C THR A 142 -23.95 15.20 12.96
N ALA A 143 -23.05 14.51 13.66
CA ALA A 143 -22.07 13.59 13.09
C ALA A 143 -22.59 12.15 13.17
N ALA A 144 -22.00 11.25 12.38
CA ALA A 144 -22.32 9.83 12.38
C ALA A 144 -21.06 8.98 12.46
N PHE A 145 -21.18 7.76 12.98
CA PHE A 145 -20.14 6.73 12.92
C PHE A 145 -20.76 5.33 12.87
N GLY A 146 -20.02 4.37 12.35
CA GLY A 146 -20.42 2.98 12.25
C GLY A 146 -19.56 2.05 13.10
N THR A 147 -20.10 0.86 13.38
CA THR A 147 -19.35 -0.23 14.00
C THR A 147 -19.13 -1.38 13.03
N GLY A 148 -17.93 -1.95 13.10
CA GLY A 148 -17.57 -3.11 12.29
C GLY A 148 -18.38 -4.38 12.66
N PRO A 149 -18.30 -5.44 11.84
CA PRO A 149 -19.07 -6.66 12.09
C PRO A 149 -18.60 -7.50 13.28
N GLY A 150 -17.46 -7.14 13.90
CA GLY A 150 -16.84 -7.88 14.99
C GLY A 150 -15.82 -8.90 14.51
N THR A 151 -15.51 -9.87 15.37
CA THR A 151 -14.40 -10.83 15.18
C THR A 151 -14.75 -12.04 14.32
N THR A 152 -16.05 -12.23 14.02
CA THR A 152 -16.56 -13.31 13.16
C THR A 152 -17.67 -12.77 12.26
N TRP A 153 -17.62 -13.10 10.97
CA TRP A 153 -18.60 -12.63 9.98
C TRP A 153 -19.46 -13.81 9.56
N SER A 154 -20.65 -13.95 10.14
CA SER A 154 -21.54 -15.09 9.86
C SER A 154 -22.31 -14.95 8.53
N ALA A 155 -22.45 -13.73 8.01
CA ALA A 155 -23.18 -13.43 6.79
C ALA A 155 -22.30 -13.44 5.52
N ALA A 156 -21.01 -13.76 5.65
CA ALA A 156 -20.06 -13.78 4.56
C ALA A 156 -19.09 -14.96 4.70
N THR A 157 -18.68 -15.53 3.58
CA THR A 157 -17.66 -16.59 3.50
C THR A 157 -16.48 -16.06 2.69
N PRO A 158 -15.22 -16.29 3.11
CA PRO A 158 -14.08 -15.92 2.27
C PRO A 158 -14.14 -16.66 0.94
N ILE A 159 -13.78 -15.98 -0.14
CA ILE A 159 -13.82 -16.52 -1.50
C ILE A 159 -12.53 -16.22 -2.26
N TRP A 160 -12.30 -16.98 -3.32
CA TRP A 160 -11.30 -16.70 -4.36
C TRP A 160 -11.72 -17.35 -5.68
N SER A 161 -11.01 -17.10 -6.78
CA SER A 161 -11.14 -17.93 -7.97
C SER A 161 -10.55 -19.33 -7.72
N GLY A 162 -11.26 -20.38 -8.11
CA GLY A 162 -10.78 -21.75 -8.01
C GLY A 162 -9.62 -22.06 -8.96
N ALA A 163 -8.93 -23.17 -8.69
CA ALA A 163 -8.21 -23.88 -9.74
C ALA A 163 -9.24 -24.33 -10.80
N PRO A 164 -8.96 -24.24 -12.10
CA PRO A 164 -9.79 -24.85 -13.14
C PRO A 164 -10.23 -26.27 -12.76
N THR A 165 -11.53 -26.49 -12.65
CA THR A 165 -12.12 -27.77 -12.25
C THR A 165 -12.19 -28.72 -13.43
N ALA A 166 -11.99 -30.02 -13.15
CA ALA A 166 -12.25 -31.09 -14.10
C ALA A 166 -13.66 -30.97 -14.71
N TRP A 167 -13.79 -30.93 -16.04
CA TRP A 167 -15.12 -30.95 -16.65
C TRP A 167 -15.70 -32.36 -16.54
N THR A 168 -16.66 -32.55 -15.65
CA THR A 168 -17.39 -33.82 -15.51
C THR A 168 -18.59 -33.80 -16.44
N ASP A 169 -19.79 -33.53 -15.93
CA ASP A 169 -21.00 -33.44 -16.75
C ASP A 169 -21.09 -32.07 -17.44
N TYR A 170 -21.41 -32.06 -18.73
CA TYR A 170 -21.54 -30.82 -19.50
C TYR A 170 -22.32 -31.03 -20.80
N THR A 171 -22.77 -29.92 -21.37
CA THR A 171 -23.26 -29.82 -22.75
C THR A 171 -22.19 -29.17 -23.61
N PHE A 172 -21.71 -29.87 -24.62
CA PHE A 172 -20.80 -29.36 -25.63
C PHE A 172 -21.57 -29.10 -26.92
N GLN A 173 -21.58 -27.86 -27.39
CA GLN A 173 -22.31 -27.45 -28.58
C GLN A 173 -21.48 -26.51 -29.44
N GLY A 174 -21.88 -26.38 -30.70
CA GLY A 174 -21.34 -25.42 -31.65
C GLY A 174 -21.76 -25.76 -33.07
N SER A 175 -21.11 -25.13 -34.03
CA SER A 175 -21.39 -25.29 -35.45
C SER A 175 -20.22 -25.93 -36.17
N PHE A 176 -20.50 -26.69 -37.24
CA PHE A 176 -19.47 -27.23 -38.12
C PHE A 176 -19.88 -27.18 -39.59
N VAL A 177 -18.86 -27.10 -40.44
CA VAL A 177 -18.94 -27.30 -41.89
C VAL A 177 -18.05 -28.48 -42.26
N ILE A 178 -18.58 -29.44 -43.02
CA ILE A 178 -17.76 -30.47 -43.63
C ILE A 178 -17.11 -29.87 -44.87
N ASN A 179 -15.80 -29.65 -44.85
CA ASN A 179 -15.04 -29.21 -46.02
C ASN A 179 -14.62 -30.39 -46.89
N ALA A 180 -14.27 -31.53 -46.28
CA ALA A 180 -14.00 -32.78 -46.98
C ALA A 180 -14.41 -33.99 -46.13
N LYS A 181 -15.23 -34.89 -46.71
CA LYS A 181 -15.64 -36.18 -46.16
C LYS A 181 -16.45 -36.08 -44.85
N TYR A 182 -15.83 -35.91 -43.68
CA TYR A 182 -16.46 -35.98 -42.34
C TYR A 182 -16.02 -34.83 -41.41
N ALA A 183 -16.82 -34.54 -40.38
CA ALA A 183 -16.43 -33.70 -39.24
C ALA A 183 -16.45 -34.56 -37.97
N SER A 184 -15.48 -34.36 -37.06
CA SER A 184 -15.47 -35.10 -35.79
C SER A 184 -15.20 -34.20 -34.60
N VAL A 185 -15.99 -34.41 -33.55
CA VAL A 185 -15.83 -33.74 -32.26
C VAL A 185 -15.38 -34.76 -31.22
N THR A 186 -14.52 -34.33 -30.29
CA THR A 186 -14.07 -35.14 -29.17
C THR A 186 -14.55 -34.56 -27.85
N PHE A 187 -14.88 -35.42 -26.89
CA PHE A 187 -15.39 -35.03 -25.58
C PHE A 187 -15.05 -36.07 -24.53
N ARG A 188 -15.09 -35.68 -23.26
CA ARG A 188 -14.45 -36.35 -22.10
C ARG A 188 -12.98 -36.66 -22.38
N ALA A 189 -12.31 -35.79 -23.13
CA ALA A 189 -10.93 -36.00 -23.51
C ALA A 189 -10.02 -35.92 -22.28
N GLN A 190 -9.17 -36.91 -22.07
CA GLN A 190 -8.07 -36.86 -21.10
C GLN A 190 -6.82 -36.25 -21.73
N ASP A 191 -6.63 -36.51 -23.03
CA ASP A 191 -5.52 -36.07 -23.87
C ASP A 191 -5.89 -36.35 -25.35
N THR A 192 -4.92 -36.29 -26.26
CA THR A 192 -5.11 -36.58 -27.70
C THR A 192 -5.10 -38.07 -28.08
N SER A 193 -5.08 -38.98 -27.12
CA SER A 193 -5.08 -40.44 -27.27
C SER A 193 -6.25 -41.12 -26.55
N ASP A 194 -6.85 -40.43 -25.58
CA ASP A 194 -7.91 -40.91 -24.69
C ASP A 194 -9.13 -39.95 -24.72
N TYR A 195 -10.18 -40.28 -25.49
CA TYR A 195 -11.41 -39.49 -25.61
C TYR A 195 -12.59 -40.26 -26.22
N TYR A 196 -13.81 -39.72 -26.09
CA TYR A 196 -14.93 -40.09 -26.97
C TYR A 196 -14.92 -39.27 -28.24
N LEU A 197 -15.27 -39.88 -29.37
CA LEU A 197 -15.28 -39.25 -30.69
C LEU A 197 -16.59 -39.50 -31.41
N TRP A 198 -17.30 -38.42 -31.72
CA TRP A 198 -18.49 -38.44 -32.53
C TRP A 198 -18.11 -37.97 -33.93
N GLN A 199 -18.11 -38.91 -34.88
CA GLN A 199 -17.81 -38.64 -36.28
C GLN A 199 -19.11 -38.50 -37.09
N PHE A 200 -19.36 -37.28 -37.58
CA PHE A 200 -20.48 -36.94 -38.45
C PHE A 200 -20.10 -37.20 -39.91
N LYS A 201 -20.71 -38.24 -40.51
CA LYS A 201 -20.33 -38.73 -41.84
C LYS A 201 -21.23 -38.15 -42.94
N GLY A 202 -20.71 -37.21 -43.73
CA GLY A 202 -21.36 -36.66 -44.92
C GLY A 202 -21.05 -37.40 -46.22
N GLY A 203 -21.32 -36.78 -47.36
CA GLY A 203 -20.93 -37.29 -48.68
C GLY A 203 -21.69 -38.56 -49.13
N GLY A 204 -22.96 -38.70 -48.74
CA GLY A 204 -23.82 -39.83 -49.09
C GLY A 204 -23.81 -41.00 -48.09
N VAL A 205 -22.95 -40.95 -47.07
CA VAL A 205 -22.93 -41.95 -45.97
C VAL A 205 -24.01 -41.66 -44.93
N ASN A 206 -24.19 -40.39 -44.56
CA ASN A 206 -25.26 -39.86 -43.70
C ASN A 206 -25.47 -40.63 -42.39
N THR A 207 -24.39 -40.85 -41.65
CA THR A 207 -24.43 -41.51 -40.33
C THR A 207 -23.64 -40.74 -39.28
N ILE A 208 -23.93 -40.97 -38.01
CA ILE A 208 -23.06 -40.63 -36.89
C ILE A 208 -22.41 -41.91 -36.35
N ALA A 209 -21.10 -41.86 -36.10
CA ALA A 209 -20.33 -43.01 -35.61
C ALA A 209 -19.71 -42.74 -34.23
N PRO A 210 -20.41 -43.12 -33.15
CA PRO A 210 -19.93 -43.15 -31.77
C PRO A 210 -18.70 -44.05 -31.56
N GLN A 211 -17.59 -43.47 -31.13
CA GLN A 211 -16.34 -44.18 -30.89
C GLN A 211 -15.71 -43.74 -29.56
N VAL A 212 -14.90 -44.62 -28.98
CA VAL A 212 -13.97 -44.30 -27.91
C VAL A 212 -12.55 -44.59 -28.40
N GLN A 213 -11.65 -43.65 -28.21
CA GLN A 213 -10.21 -43.90 -28.34
C GLN A 213 -9.67 -44.10 -26.94
N LYS A 214 -9.02 -45.24 -26.70
CA LYS A 214 -8.31 -45.51 -25.45
C LYS A 214 -6.88 -45.91 -25.75
N SER A 215 -5.92 -45.20 -25.17
CA SER A 215 -4.48 -45.39 -25.39
C SER A 215 -4.13 -45.45 -26.88
N GLY A 216 -4.71 -44.53 -27.66
CA GLY A 216 -4.48 -44.45 -29.11
C GLY A 216 -5.30 -45.44 -29.95
N THR A 217 -6.02 -46.40 -29.36
CA THR A 217 -6.78 -47.42 -30.07
C THR A 217 -8.27 -47.07 -30.15
N PHE A 218 -8.83 -47.02 -31.37
CA PHE A 218 -10.25 -46.76 -31.58
C PHE A 218 -11.11 -48.02 -31.43
N THR A 219 -12.19 -47.91 -30.65
CA THR A 219 -13.24 -48.91 -30.54
C THR A 219 -14.58 -48.25 -30.86
N ALA A 220 -15.37 -48.85 -31.76
CA ALA A 220 -16.74 -48.41 -31.99
C ALA A 220 -17.60 -48.76 -30.76
N LEU A 221 -18.31 -47.78 -30.20
CA LEU A 221 -19.20 -48.01 -29.06
C LEU A 221 -20.49 -48.71 -29.49
N LYS A 222 -20.90 -48.51 -30.74
CA LYS A 222 -22.01 -49.19 -31.41
C LYS A 222 -21.93 -49.03 -32.92
N THR A 223 -22.83 -49.72 -33.63
CA THR A 223 -23.04 -49.54 -35.07
C THR A 223 -23.41 -48.10 -35.40
N ALA A 224 -22.85 -47.54 -36.48
CA ALA A 224 -23.13 -46.18 -36.91
C ALA A 224 -24.64 -45.97 -37.14
N VAL A 225 -25.16 -44.85 -36.66
CA VAL A 225 -26.59 -44.53 -36.65
C VAL A 225 -26.93 -43.65 -37.84
N ALA A 226 -27.97 -43.98 -38.61
CA ALA A 226 -28.42 -43.18 -39.75
C ALA A 226 -28.98 -41.83 -39.28
N LEU A 227 -28.56 -40.76 -39.97
CA LEU A 227 -29.06 -39.42 -39.70
C LEU A 227 -30.41 -39.19 -40.41
N PRO A 228 -31.32 -38.40 -39.81
CA PRO A 228 -32.63 -38.12 -40.39
C PRO A 228 -32.59 -37.19 -41.62
N PHE A 229 -31.42 -36.62 -41.93
CA PHE A 229 -31.16 -35.78 -43.10
C PHE A 229 -29.71 -35.94 -43.57
N ALA A 230 -29.45 -35.54 -44.82
CA ALA A 230 -28.13 -35.62 -45.41
C ALA A 230 -27.21 -34.47 -44.96
N LEU A 231 -25.93 -34.79 -44.72
CA LEU A 231 -24.90 -33.78 -44.44
C LEU A 231 -24.16 -33.44 -45.73
N ALA A 232 -24.46 -32.26 -46.29
CA ALA A 232 -23.86 -31.75 -47.51
C ALA A 232 -22.54 -31.03 -47.22
N THR A 233 -21.52 -31.27 -48.06
CA THR A 233 -20.24 -30.54 -48.01
C THR A 233 -20.48 -29.06 -48.25
N GLY A 234 -19.83 -28.20 -47.46
CA GLY A 234 -19.95 -26.74 -47.54
C GLY A 234 -21.21 -26.14 -46.91
N SER A 235 -22.09 -26.95 -46.31
CA SER A 235 -23.24 -26.47 -45.52
C SER A 235 -22.92 -26.49 -44.02
N THR A 236 -23.52 -25.55 -43.28
CA THR A 236 -23.35 -25.42 -41.82
C THR A 236 -24.41 -26.21 -41.04
N TYR A 237 -23.96 -26.92 -40.02
CA TYR A 237 -24.80 -27.70 -39.12
C TYR A 237 -24.43 -27.40 -37.68
N ASP A 238 -25.42 -27.43 -36.79
CA ASP A 238 -25.19 -27.27 -35.35
C ASP A 238 -25.28 -28.62 -34.67
N PHE A 239 -24.34 -28.89 -33.76
CA PHE A 239 -24.31 -30.07 -32.92
C PHE A 239 -24.48 -29.71 -31.46
N ARG A 240 -25.01 -30.67 -30.69
CA ARG A 240 -25.06 -30.62 -29.23
C ARG A 240 -24.87 -32.01 -28.67
N VAL A 241 -23.83 -32.21 -27.87
CA VAL A 241 -23.57 -33.42 -27.10
C VAL A 241 -23.80 -33.12 -25.62
N VAL A 242 -24.81 -33.73 -25.03
CA VAL A 242 -25.08 -33.67 -23.58
C VAL A 242 -24.44 -34.89 -22.94
N ALA A 243 -23.39 -34.69 -22.15
CA ALA A 243 -22.71 -35.73 -21.40
C ALA A 243 -23.14 -35.70 -19.93
N SER A 244 -23.93 -36.68 -19.50
CA SER A 244 -24.45 -36.82 -18.13
C SER A 244 -24.10 -38.19 -17.58
N GLY A 245 -23.22 -38.23 -16.57
CA GLY A 245 -22.64 -39.48 -16.09
C GLY A 245 -21.99 -40.27 -17.24
N SER A 246 -22.41 -41.52 -17.42
CA SER A 246 -21.98 -42.40 -18.52
C SER A 246 -22.88 -42.33 -19.76
N THR A 247 -23.81 -41.37 -19.84
CA THR A 247 -24.77 -41.25 -20.95
C THR A 247 -24.49 -40.01 -21.80
N PHE A 248 -24.41 -40.19 -23.10
CA PHE A 248 -24.17 -39.15 -24.10
C PHE A 248 -25.37 -39.04 -25.03
N THR A 249 -26.02 -37.88 -25.04
CA THR A 249 -27.18 -37.60 -25.89
C THR A 249 -26.81 -36.55 -26.93
N THR A 250 -26.93 -36.89 -28.21
CA THR A 250 -26.50 -36.02 -29.32
C THR A 250 -27.68 -35.51 -30.12
N TYR A 251 -27.69 -34.20 -30.34
CA TYR A 251 -28.65 -33.52 -31.21
C TYR A 251 -27.93 -32.88 -32.39
N LEU A 252 -28.64 -32.78 -33.50
CA LEU A 252 -28.17 -32.16 -34.73
C LEU A 252 -29.32 -31.35 -35.38
N LYS A 253 -28.98 -30.25 -36.03
CA LYS A 253 -29.89 -29.48 -36.90
C LYS A 253 -29.11 -28.79 -38.01
N ALA A 254 -29.76 -28.47 -39.13
CA ALA A 254 -29.20 -27.52 -40.08
C ALA A 254 -29.17 -26.13 -39.42
N ALA A 255 -28.17 -25.30 -39.73
CA ALA A 255 -28.05 -23.97 -39.11
C ALA A 255 -29.29 -23.08 -39.37
N ALA A 256 -30.00 -23.29 -40.48
CA ALA A 256 -31.24 -22.59 -40.83
C ALA A 256 -32.47 -23.04 -40.01
N ASP A 257 -32.40 -24.18 -39.31
CA ASP A 257 -33.52 -24.73 -38.55
C ASP A 257 -33.49 -24.28 -37.09
N THR A 258 -34.67 -24.07 -36.50
CA THR A 258 -34.81 -23.69 -35.09
C THR A 258 -34.96 -24.90 -34.15
N ALA A 259 -35.39 -26.06 -34.66
CA ALA A 259 -35.66 -27.25 -33.86
C ALA A 259 -34.46 -28.20 -33.84
N TRP A 260 -34.09 -28.70 -32.65
CA TRP A 260 -33.07 -29.74 -32.49
C TRP A 260 -33.64 -31.13 -32.74
N THR A 261 -32.94 -31.96 -33.51
CA THR A 261 -33.30 -33.37 -33.71
C THR A 261 -32.38 -34.26 -32.89
N LEU A 262 -32.93 -35.14 -32.06
CA LEU A 262 -32.15 -36.17 -31.36
C LEU A 262 -31.66 -37.19 -32.38
N VAL A 263 -30.34 -37.35 -32.53
CA VAL A 263 -29.72 -38.24 -33.51
C VAL A 263 -28.99 -39.42 -32.90
N ASP A 264 -28.61 -39.34 -31.62
CA ASP A 264 -27.91 -40.42 -30.94
C ASP A 264 -28.10 -40.42 -29.41
N THR A 265 -28.20 -41.61 -28.81
CA THR A 265 -27.97 -41.82 -27.38
C THR A 265 -27.02 -43.00 -27.20
N THR A 266 -25.89 -42.78 -26.55
CA THR A 266 -24.86 -43.80 -26.31
C THR A 266 -24.46 -43.80 -24.84
N THR A 267 -24.22 -44.98 -24.27
CA THR A 267 -23.75 -45.14 -22.90
C THR A 267 -22.38 -45.78 -22.87
N ASP A 268 -21.42 -45.16 -22.20
CA ASP A 268 -20.10 -45.73 -21.93
C ASP A 268 -19.47 -45.07 -20.69
N ALA A 269 -18.69 -45.83 -19.94
CA ALA A 269 -18.12 -45.39 -18.65
C ALA A 269 -16.57 -45.29 -18.66
N THR A 270 -15.94 -45.37 -19.83
CA THR A 270 -14.48 -45.29 -19.99
C THR A 270 -13.90 -43.96 -19.47
N PHE A 271 -14.57 -42.82 -19.74
CA PHE A 271 -14.14 -41.50 -19.27
C PHE A 271 -15.29 -40.75 -18.57
N ASN A 272 -15.09 -40.38 -17.30
CA ASN A 272 -16.09 -39.74 -16.45
C ASN A 272 -15.84 -38.24 -16.20
N SER A 273 -14.83 -37.68 -16.85
CA SER A 273 -14.49 -36.26 -16.88
C SER A 273 -13.63 -35.99 -18.11
N GLY A 274 -13.22 -34.77 -18.40
CA GLY A 274 -12.32 -34.46 -19.50
C GLY A 274 -12.81 -33.36 -20.43
N GLY A 275 -11.86 -32.79 -21.15
CA GLY A 275 -12.04 -31.67 -22.05
C GLY A 275 -12.82 -31.97 -23.34
N ILE A 276 -12.84 -30.99 -24.25
CA ILE A 276 -13.41 -31.11 -25.60
C ILE A 276 -12.32 -30.98 -26.65
N GLY A 277 -12.61 -31.34 -27.89
CA GLY A 277 -11.65 -31.21 -28.97
C GLY A 277 -12.22 -31.51 -30.35
N PHE A 278 -11.32 -31.52 -31.33
CA PHE A 278 -11.64 -31.78 -32.73
C PHE A 278 -10.62 -32.73 -33.34
N ARG A 279 -11.08 -33.54 -34.29
CA ARG A 279 -10.22 -34.51 -34.97
C ARG A 279 -10.64 -34.74 -36.42
N THR A 280 -9.66 -34.85 -37.30
CA THR A 280 -9.81 -35.20 -38.71
C THR A 280 -8.87 -36.34 -39.10
N GLY A 281 -9.38 -37.32 -39.85
CA GLY A 281 -8.56 -38.35 -40.50
C GLY A 281 -7.78 -37.86 -41.72
N LEU A 282 -7.02 -38.76 -42.36
CA LEU A 282 -6.16 -38.47 -43.53
C LEU A 282 -6.91 -37.89 -44.76
N THR A 283 -8.24 -38.02 -44.80
CA THR A 283 -9.09 -37.59 -45.91
C THR A 283 -10.21 -36.65 -45.47
N GLU A 284 -10.17 -36.19 -44.21
CA GLU A 284 -11.25 -35.43 -43.58
C GLU A 284 -10.79 -34.00 -43.33
N GLN A 285 -11.65 -33.02 -43.56
CA GLN A 285 -11.42 -31.61 -43.23
C GLN A 285 -12.74 -31.01 -42.77
N ALA A 286 -12.70 -30.19 -41.73
CA ALA A 286 -13.88 -29.54 -41.19
C ALA A 286 -13.54 -28.16 -40.61
N THR A 287 -14.53 -27.28 -40.63
CA THR A 287 -14.49 -25.96 -40.00
C THR A 287 -15.44 -25.98 -38.82
N PHE A 288 -15.05 -25.38 -37.70
CA PHE A 288 -15.84 -25.31 -36.47
C PHE A 288 -15.99 -23.87 -36.01
N ASP A 289 -17.17 -23.56 -35.46
CA ASP A 289 -17.52 -22.22 -35.02
C ASP A 289 -18.48 -22.24 -33.82
N ASP A 290 -18.68 -21.10 -33.16
CA ASP A 290 -19.65 -20.90 -32.08
C ASP A 290 -19.59 -21.97 -30.95
N ILE A 291 -18.38 -22.35 -30.57
CA ILE A 291 -18.14 -23.42 -29.60
C ILE A 291 -18.52 -22.97 -28.20
N THR A 292 -19.37 -23.72 -27.53
CA THR A 292 -19.68 -23.48 -26.12
C THR A 292 -19.77 -24.79 -25.34
N VAL A 293 -19.32 -24.75 -24.10
CA VAL A 293 -19.45 -25.84 -23.12
C VAL A 293 -20.14 -25.28 -21.90
N THR A 294 -21.22 -25.92 -21.46
CA THR A 294 -21.96 -25.51 -20.27
C THR A 294 -22.10 -26.65 -19.27
N ASP A 295 -22.00 -26.36 -17.98
CA ASP A 295 -22.30 -27.32 -16.92
C ASP A 295 -23.80 -27.70 -16.88
N PRO A 296 -24.23 -28.70 -16.09
CA PRO A 296 -25.63 -29.13 -16.02
C PRO A 296 -26.57 -28.07 -15.44
N GLY A 297 -26.03 -27.07 -14.72
CA GLY A 297 -26.76 -25.91 -14.22
C GLY A 297 -26.87 -24.75 -15.22
N GLY A 298 -26.30 -24.90 -16.42
CA GLY A 298 -26.29 -23.89 -17.48
C GLY A 298 -25.17 -22.84 -17.35
N GLY A 299 -24.21 -23.03 -16.45
CA GLY A 299 -23.02 -22.16 -16.35
C GLY A 299 -22.03 -22.43 -17.48
N SER A 300 -21.44 -21.38 -18.08
CA SER A 300 -20.42 -21.56 -19.12
C SER A 300 -19.12 -22.11 -18.52
N LEU A 301 -18.66 -23.25 -19.02
CA LEU A 301 -17.34 -23.83 -18.75
C LEU A 301 -16.30 -23.38 -19.77
N TYR A 302 -16.72 -23.16 -21.02
CA TYR A 302 -15.88 -22.70 -22.13
C TYR A 302 -16.74 -22.06 -23.23
N GLY A 303 -16.19 -21.12 -23.98
CA GLY A 303 -16.88 -20.43 -25.06
C GLY A 303 -15.89 -19.79 -26.01
N ASN A 304 -16.06 -20.00 -27.32
CA ASN A 304 -15.19 -19.48 -28.35
C ASN A 304 -15.92 -19.43 -29.70
N ASP A 305 -16.04 -18.22 -30.25
CA ASP A 305 -16.64 -17.93 -31.56
C ASP A 305 -15.59 -17.72 -32.66
N PHE A 306 -14.30 -17.97 -32.34
CA PHE A 306 -13.14 -17.83 -33.23
C PHE A 306 -13.06 -16.49 -33.99
N SER A 307 -13.67 -15.42 -33.46
CA SER A 307 -13.54 -14.06 -34.00
C SER A 307 -12.12 -13.50 -33.82
N ASP A 308 -11.35 -14.06 -32.88
CA ASP A 308 -9.93 -13.77 -32.63
C ASP A 308 -9.04 -14.72 -33.44
N ALA A 309 -8.32 -14.17 -34.42
CA ALA A 309 -7.41 -14.93 -35.29
C ALA A 309 -6.19 -15.51 -34.55
N ASP A 310 -5.84 -14.97 -33.37
CA ASP A 310 -4.71 -15.41 -32.54
C ASP A 310 -5.12 -16.46 -31.49
N ASN A 311 -6.32 -17.04 -31.63
CA ASN A 311 -6.82 -18.01 -30.66
C ASN A 311 -6.09 -19.37 -30.76
N ALA A 312 -5.32 -19.69 -29.71
CA ALA A 312 -4.52 -20.91 -29.60
C ALA A 312 -5.20 -22.05 -28.80
N ASP A 313 -6.51 -21.94 -28.49
CA ASP A 313 -7.19 -22.91 -27.63
C ASP A 313 -7.25 -24.33 -28.25
N PHE A 314 -7.08 -24.44 -29.57
CA PHE A 314 -7.13 -25.67 -30.34
C PHE A 314 -5.98 -25.77 -31.35
N ALA A 315 -4.88 -26.42 -30.97
CA ALA A 315 -3.66 -26.54 -31.79
C ALA A 315 -3.82 -27.34 -33.10
N CYS A 316 -4.98 -27.96 -33.35
CA CYS A 316 -5.24 -28.76 -34.53
C CYS A 316 -5.69 -27.97 -35.77
N GLY A 317 -5.99 -26.69 -35.63
CA GLY A 317 -6.50 -25.88 -36.71
C GLY A 317 -5.95 -24.46 -36.73
N ALA A 318 -6.30 -23.72 -37.78
CA ALA A 318 -6.02 -22.30 -37.91
C ALA A 318 -7.35 -21.55 -37.96
N VAL A 319 -7.45 -20.44 -37.23
CA VAL A 319 -8.63 -19.57 -37.31
C VAL A 319 -8.57 -18.79 -38.62
N THR A 320 -9.54 -19.02 -39.50
CA THR A 320 -9.63 -18.35 -40.80
C THR A 320 -11.06 -17.88 -41.02
N GLY A 321 -11.24 -16.58 -41.29
CA GLY A 321 -12.56 -16.03 -41.58
C GLY A 321 -13.54 -16.07 -40.40
N GLY A 322 -13.03 -16.05 -39.16
CA GLY A 322 -13.84 -16.10 -37.94
C GLY A 322 -14.18 -17.51 -37.47
N ALA A 323 -13.62 -18.57 -38.07
CA ALA A 323 -13.91 -19.95 -37.69
C ALA A 323 -12.64 -20.81 -37.66
N LEU A 324 -12.62 -21.87 -36.85
CA LEU A 324 -11.49 -22.79 -36.74
C LEU A 324 -11.49 -23.80 -37.89
N PHE A 325 -10.56 -23.65 -38.83
CA PHE A 325 -10.34 -24.64 -39.89
C PHE A 325 -9.38 -25.74 -39.42
N VAL A 326 -9.86 -26.99 -39.38
CA VAL A 326 -9.08 -28.17 -39.00
C VAL A 326 -8.75 -28.98 -40.26
N ASP A 327 -7.47 -28.94 -40.66
CA ASP A 327 -6.96 -29.62 -41.85
C ASP A 327 -6.86 -31.15 -41.64
N LYS A 328 -6.42 -31.91 -42.65
CA LYS A 328 -6.30 -33.37 -42.61
C LYS A 328 -5.33 -33.84 -41.54
N ALA A 329 -5.65 -34.99 -40.93
CA ALA A 329 -4.80 -35.69 -39.97
C ALA A 329 -4.46 -34.86 -38.72
N LYS A 330 -5.41 -34.08 -38.23
CA LYS A 330 -5.23 -33.23 -37.05
C LYS A 330 -6.05 -33.75 -35.88
N ASN A 331 -5.55 -33.49 -34.67
CA ASN A 331 -6.20 -33.86 -33.43
C ASN A 331 -5.77 -32.89 -32.33
N CYS A 332 -6.72 -32.32 -31.61
CA CYS A 332 -6.42 -31.48 -30.46
C CYS A 332 -7.56 -31.50 -29.46
N VAL A 333 -7.22 -31.18 -28.21
CA VAL A 333 -8.13 -31.15 -27.07
C VAL A 333 -7.83 -29.93 -26.20
N THR A 334 -8.83 -29.43 -25.48
CA THR A 334 -8.75 -28.32 -24.52
C THR A 334 -9.67 -28.60 -23.32
N GLY A 335 -9.48 -27.92 -22.20
CA GLY A 335 -10.33 -28.11 -21.01
C GLY A 335 -10.00 -29.35 -20.17
N LEU A 336 -8.75 -29.81 -20.17
CA LEU A 336 -8.29 -30.98 -19.43
C LEU A 336 -8.18 -30.72 -17.89
N PRO A 337 -8.65 -31.65 -17.04
CA PRO A 337 -8.42 -31.64 -15.58
C PRO A 337 -6.96 -31.86 -15.16
N THR A 338 -6.54 -31.24 -14.06
CA THR A 338 -5.20 -31.35 -13.45
C THR A 338 -4.84 -32.61 -12.69
N ALA A 339 -3.62 -33.10 -12.91
CA ALA A 339 -2.45 -33.09 -12.01
C ALA A 339 -1.47 -34.13 -12.55
N TRP A 340 -0.27 -33.71 -12.98
CA TRP A 340 0.67 -34.68 -13.55
C TRP A 340 1.18 -35.60 -12.43
N THR A 341 0.67 -36.83 -12.41
CA THR A 341 1.15 -37.90 -11.55
C THR A 341 2.35 -38.51 -12.27
N ASP A 342 2.20 -39.66 -12.91
CA ASP A 342 3.27 -40.30 -13.63
C ASP A 342 3.46 -39.65 -15.00
N TYR A 343 4.70 -39.40 -15.39
CA TYR A 343 5.03 -38.80 -16.69
C TYR A 343 6.50 -39.01 -17.06
N THR A 344 6.78 -38.84 -18.33
CA THR A 344 8.13 -38.70 -18.88
C THR A 344 8.36 -37.23 -19.19
N PHE A 345 9.34 -36.62 -18.52
CA PHE A 345 9.82 -35.27 -18.78
C PHE A 345 11.12 -35.34 -19.56
N GLN A 346 11.15 -34.80 -20.77
CA GLN A 346 12.32 -34.82 -21.63
C GLN A 346 12.55 -33.44 -22.27
N GLY A 347 13.77 -33.24 -22.77
CA GLY A 347 14.14 -32.08 -23.55
C GLY A 347 15.64 -31.97 -23.74
N SER A 348 16.07 -30.84 -24.25
CA SER A 348 17.46 -30.52 -24.55
C SER A 348 17.99 -29.49 -23.54
N PHE A 349 19.27 -29.57 -23.18
CA PHE A 349 19.93 -28.53 -22.41
C PHE A 349 21.37 -28.28 -22.87
N VAL A 350 21.83 -27.05 -22.63
CA VAL A 350 23.22 -26.62 -22.74
C VAL A 350 23.65 -26.09 -21.38
N ILE A 351 24.77 -26.60 -20.85
CA ILE A 351 25.41 -25.97 -19.68
C ILE A 351 26.18 -24.75 -20.19
N ASN A 352 25.69 -23.55 -19.89
CA ASN A 352 26.40 -22.30 -20.22
C ASN A 352 27.47 -22.00 -19.15
N ALA A 353 27.20 -22.32 -17.88
CA ALA A 353 28.16 -22.25 -16.79
C ALA A 353 27.80 -23.23 -15.67
N GLY A 354 28.77 -24.02 -15.18
CA GLY A 354 28.60 -24.87 -14.00
C GLY A 354 27.69 -26.08 -14.19
N ILE A 355 26.37 -25.88 -14.04
CA ILE A 355 25.36 -26.93 -13.85
C ILE A 355 24.07 -26.58 -14.60
N ALA A 356 23.38 -27.59 -15.15
CA ALA A 356 21.99 -27.49 -15.56
C ALA A 356 21.10 -28.24 -14.55
N GLY A 357 20.09 -27.57 -13.98
CA GLY A 357 19.15 -28.18 -13.04
C GLY A 357 17.75 -28.32 -13.63
N VAL A 358 17.19 -29.52 -13.58
CA VAL A 358 15.80 -29.80 -13.95
C VAL A 358 14.99 -30.18 -12.71
N THR A 359 13.79 -29.61 -12.57
CA THR A 359 12.87 -29.90 -11.46
C THR A 359 11.66 -30.68 -11.96
N PHE A 360 11.14 -31.58 -11.12
CA PHE A 360 9.96 -32.39 -11.43
C PHE A 360 9.23 -32.82 -10.16
N ARG A 361 7.98 -33.25 -10.32
CA ARG A 361 6.94 -33.35 -9.28
C ARG A 361 6.82 -32.04 -8.49
N GLU A 362 7.00 -30.91 -9.17
CA GLU A 362 7.03 -29.59 -8.55
C GLU A 362 5.63 -29.18 -8.06
N LYS A 363 5.53 -28.86 -6.78
CA LYS A 363 4.32 -28.30 -6.16
C LYS A 363 4.32 -26.78 -6.17
N ASP A 364 5.49 -26.22 -5.91
CA ASP A 364 5.84 -24.81 -5.89
C ASP A 364 7.38 -24.70 -5.91
N THR A 365 7.91 -23.48 -5.95
CA THR A 365 9.37 -23.21 -6.02
C THR A 365 10.14 -23.55 -4.73
N SER A 366 9.52 -24.18 -3.74
CA SER A 366 10.13 -24.64 -2.49
C SER A 366 9.95 -26.16 -2.25
N ASN A 367 9.22 -26.85 -3.12
CA ASN A 367 8.77 -28.24 -2.95
C ASN A 367 8.83 -29.01 -4.28
N PHE A 368 9.94 -29.71 -4.55
CA PHE A 368 10.16 -30.47 -5.79
C PHE A 368 11.32 -31.47 -5.68
N TYR A 369 11.47 -32.34 -6.68
CA TYR A 369 12.72 -33.06 -6.96
C TYR A 369 13.61 -32.27 -7.90
N LEU A 370 14.93 -32.32 -7.69
CA LEU A 370 15.93 -31.59 -8.47
C LEU A 370 17.04 -32.51 -8.94
N TRP A 371 17.22 -32.60 -10.25
CA TRP A 371 18.33 -33.30 -10.87
C TRP A 371 19.33 -32.28 -11.39
N GLN A 372 20.52 -32.25 -10.79
CA GLN A 372 21.62 -31.38 -11.22
C GLN A 372 22.59 -32.15 -12.11
N PHE A 373 22.71 -31.75 -13.37
CA PHE A 373 23.71 -32.25 -14.32
C PHE A 373 24.97 -31.40 -14.26
N LYS A 374 26.07 -31.96 -13.75
CA LYS A 374 27.32 -31.22 -13.47
C LYS A 374 28.38 -31.48 -14.53
N GLY A 375 28.80 -30.42 -15.24
CA GLY A 375 29.87 -30.47 -16.24
C GLY A 375 31.25 -30.06 -15.71
N GLY A 376 32.19 -29.79 -16.62
CA GLY A 376 33.46 -29.13 -16.28
C GLY A 376 34.43 -29.96 -15.42
N GLY A 377 34.45 -31.29 -15.62
CA GLY A 377 35.37 -32.20 -14.92
C GLY A 377 34.79 -32.89 -13.68
N VAL A 378 33.61 -32.48 -13.22
CA VAL A 378 32.88 -33.17 -12.13
C VAL A 378 32.08 -34.36 -12.68
N ASN A 379 31.43 -34.20 -13.83
CA ASN A 379 30.74 -35.25 -14.62
C ASN A 379 29.83 -36.16 -13.78
N THR A 380 28.92 -35.57 -13.02
CA THR A 380 27.95 -36.32 -12.19
C THR A 380 26.53 -35.81 -12.37
N ILE A 381 25.57 -36.67 -12.03
CA ILE A 381 24.20 -36.28 -11.73
C ILE A 381 23.97 -36.32 -10.22
N ALA A 382 23.36 -35.28 -9.66
CA ALA A 382 23.07 -35.19 -8.23
C ALA A 382 21.56 -35.09 -7.96
N PRO A 383 20.90 -36.24 -7.66
CA PRO A 383 19.53 -36.33 -7.19
C PRO A 383 19.28 -35.68 -5.83
N GLN A 384 18.33 -34.73 -5.77
CA GLN A 384 17.94 -34.04 -4.54
C GLN A 384 16.42 -33.91 -4.45
N VAL A 385 15.93 -33.73 -3.23
CA VAL A 385 14.56 -33.29 -2.94
C VAL A 385 14.63 -31.98 -2.15
N GLN A 386 13.81 -31.01 -2.51
CA GLN A 386 13.61 -29.80 -1.72
C GLN A 386 12.26 -29.90 -1.01
N LYS A 387 12.26 -29.70 0.30
CA LYS A 387 11.05 -29.64 1.13
C LYS A 387 11.04 -28.37 1.94
N SER A 388 10.01 -27.54 1.77
CA SER A 388 9.87 -26.26 2.44
C SER A 388 11.14 -25.40 2.35
N GLY A 389 11.75 -25.36 1.16
CA GLY A 389 12.96 -24.57 0.91
C GLY A 389 14.29 -25.27 1.27
N THR A 390 14.25 -26.38 2.00
CA THR A 390 15.47 -27.11 2.44
C THR A 390 15.79 -28.23 1.46
N PHE A 391 17.03 -28.27 0.96
CA PHE A 391 17.52 -29.34 0.08
C PHE A 391 18.11 -30.51 0.87
N THR A 392 17.72 -31.72 0.46
CA THR A 392 18.27 -32.98 0.96
C THR A 392 18.72 -33.80 -0.23
N ALA A 393 19.97 -34.26 -0.21
CA ALA A 393 20.45 -35.23 -1.20
C ALA A 393 19.72 -36.56 -1.01
N LEU A 394 19.15 -37.10 -2.09
CA LEU A 394 18.47 -38.40 -2.04
C LEU A 394 19.48 -39.56 -2.02
N LYS A 395 20.67 -39.32 -2.58
CA LYS A 395 21.81 -40.24 -2.56
C LYS A 395 23.10 -39.52 -2.96
N THR A 396 24.23 -40.21 -2.85
CA THR A 396 25.53 -39.75 -3.37
C THR A 396 25.44 -39.48 -4.87
N ALA A 397 26.06 -38.39 -5.34
CA ALA A 397 26.09 -38.04 -6.76
C ALA A 397 26.66 -39.19 -7.61
N VAL A 398 26.02 -39.47 -8.74
CA VAL A 398 26.33 -40.62 -9.61
C VAL A 398 27.20 -40.14 -10.76
N ALA A 399 28.31 -40.83 -11.01
CA ALA A 399 29.20 -40.52 -12.14
C ALA A 399 28.52 -40.80 -13.48
N LEU A 400 28.65 -39.87 -14.42
CA LEU A 400 28.09 -40.01 -15.76
C LEU A 400 29.02 -40.85 -16.64
N PRO A 401 28.46 -41.65 -17.58
CA PRO A 401 29.23 -42.51 -18.48
C PRO A 401 30.03 -41.74 -19.55
N PHE A 402 29.80 -40.42 -19.66
CA PHE A 402 30.52 -39.52 -20.55
C PHE A 402 30.58 -38.11 -19.93
N ALA A 403 31.51 -37.28 -20.42
CA ALA A 403 31.71 -35.93 -19.91
C ALA A 403 30.69 -34.94 -20.46
N LEU A 404 30.18 -34.06 -19.60
CA LEU A 404 29.35 -32.93 -20.00
C LEU A 404 30.23 -31.70 -20.21
N THR A 405 30.29 -31.24 -21.47
CA THR A 405 31.13 -30.12 -21.90
C THR A 405 30.27 -28.86 -21.98
N THR A 406 30.76 -27.77 -21.38
CA THR A 406 30.10 -26.46 -21.44
C THR A 406 29.96 -26.00 -22.89
N GLY A 407 28.76 -25.50 -23.25
CA GLY A 407 28.43 -25.06 -24.60
C GLY A 407 27.96 -26.16 -25.56
N SER A 408 28.03 -27.43 -25.18
CA SER A 408 27.47 -28.54 -25.96
C SER A 408 26.02 -28.86 -25.55
N THR A 409 25.22 -29.31 -26.51
CA THR A 409 23.82 -29.72 -26.29
C THR A 409 23.71 -31.20 -25.93
N TYR A 410 22.89 -31.47 -24.91
CA TYR A 410 22.57 -32.81 -24.43
C TYR A 410 21.07 -32.96 -24.26
N ASP A 411 20.55 -34.16 -24.49
CA ASP A 411 19.15 -34.47 -24.27
C ASP A 411 19.02 -35.24 -22.96
N PHE A 412 18.02 -34.88 -22.17
CA PHE A 412 17.65 -35.58 -20.93
C PHE A 412 16.26 -36.19 -21.04
N ARG A 413 16.04 -37.24 -20.28
CA ARG A 413 14.73 -37.84 -20.06
C ARG A 413 14.62 -38.34 -18.63
N VAL A 414 13.65 -37.85 -17.88
CA VAL A 414 13.27 -38.33 -16.56
C VAL A 414 11.91 -39.03 -16.67
N VAL A 415 11.88 -40.33 -16.46
CA VAL A 415 10.65 -41.11 -16.36
C VAL A 415 10.27 -41.21 -14.89
N ALA A 416 9.19 -40.55 -14.49
CA ALA A 416 8.65 -40.60 -13.14
C ALA A 416 7.45 -41.54 -13.07
N SER A 417 7.62 -42.72 -12.46
CA SER A 417 6.56 -43.71 -12.26
C SER A 417 6.42 -44.07 -10.78
N GLY A 418 5.28 -43.75 -10.19
CA GLY A 418 5.06 -43.83 -8.75
C GLY A 418 6.13 -43.05 -7.98
N SER A 419 6.87 -43.76 -7.12
CA SER A 419 8.00 -43.24 -6.35
C SER A 419 9.36 -43.47 -7.00
N THR A 420 9.42 -43.97 -8.25
CA THR A 420 10.67 -44.30 -8.94
C THR A 420 10.91 -43.34 -10.10
N PHE A 421 12.13 -42.81 -10.16
CA PHE A 421 12.59 -41.86 -11.18
C PHE A 421 13.77 -42.47 -11.93
N THR A 422 13.60 -42.68 -13.23
CA THR A 422 14.62 -43.25 -14.11
C THR A 422 15.09 -42.18 -15.09
N THR A 423 16.39 -41.86 -15.07
CA THR A 423 16.97 -40.76 -15.85
C THR A 423 17.87 -41.29 -16.94
N TYR A 424 17.65 -40.81 -18.16
CA TYR A 424 18.46 -41.09 -19.33
C TYR A 424 19.10 -39.80 -19.85
N LEU A 425 20.26 -39.96 -20.47
CA LEU A 425 21.02 -38.88 -21.07
C LEU A 425 21.64 -39.33 -22.40
N LYS A 426 21.76 -38.42 -23.36
CA LYS A 426 22.54 -38.61 -24.58
C LYS A 426 23.10 -37.28 -25.08
N ALA A 427 24.20 -37.32 -25.84
CA ALA A 427 24.59 -36.13 -26.61
C ALA A 427 23.56 -35.90 -27.72
N ALA A 428 23.31 -34.64 -28.09
CA ALA A 428 22.29 -34.33 -29.11
C ALA A 428 22.57 -35.01 -30.47
N ALA A 429 23.84 -35.26 -30.79
CA ALA A 429 24.26 -35.98 -32.01
C ALA A 429 24.00 -37.50 -31.96
N ASP A 430 23.73 -38.07 -30.78
CA ASP A 430 23.55 -39.51 -30.61
C ASP A 430 22.07 -39.91 -30.71
N THR A 431 21.82 -41.09 -31.28
CA THR A 431 20.46 -41.64 -31.41
C THR A 431 20.07 -42.56 -30.24
N ALA A 432 21.04 -43.05 -29.45
CA ALA A 432 20.80 -44.00 -28.36
C ALA A 432 20.75 -43.29 -26.99
N TRP A 433 19.74 -43.61 -26.18
CA TRP A 433 19.64 -43.14 -24.80
C TRP A 433 20.49 -43.99 -23.86
N THR A 434 21.26 -43.34 -22.98
CA THR A 434 22.00 -44.02 -21.92
C THR A 434 21.28 -43.84 -20.59
N LEU A 435 20.98 -44.93 -19.88
CA LEU A 435 20.48 -44.87 -18.51
C LEU A 435 21.60 -44.37 -17.60
N VAL A 436 21.40 -43.23 -16.94
CA VAL A 436 22.41 -42.59 -16.08
C VAL A 436 22.04 -42.61 -14.59
N ASP A 437 20.76 -42.76 -14.26
CA ASP A 437 20.31 -42.78 -12.87
C ASP A 437 18.98 -43.53 -12.68
N THR A 438 18.85 -44.25 -11.56
CA THR A 438 17.56 -44.69 -11.01
C THR A 438 17.50 -44.31 -9.54
N THR A 439 16.51 -43.53 -9.14
CA THR A 439 16.31 -43.09 -7.75
C THR A 439 14.87 -43.36 -7.31
N THR A 440 14.68 -43.74 -6.05
CA THR A 440 13.35 -43.95 -5.47
C THR A 440 13.15 -43.00 -4.30
N ASP A 441 12.04 -42.25 -4.30
CA ASP A 441 11.60 -41.42 -3.18
C ASP A 441 10.09 -41.17 -3.28
N ALA A 442 9.40 -41.10 -2.14
CA ALA A 442 7.94 -41.01 -2.06
C ALA A 442 7.43 -39.65 -1.52
N THR A 443 8.29 -38.65 -1.39
CA THR A 443 7.93 -37.32 -0.87
C THR A 443 6.85 -36.62 -1.70
N TYR A 444 6.92 -36.71 -3.04
CA TYR A 444 5.95 -36.08 -3.94
C TYR A 444 5.41 -37.06 -5.00
N SER A 445 4.09 -37.30 -4.95
CA SER A 445 3.38 -38.25 -5.83
C SER A 445 2.70 -37.60 -7.04
N SER A 446 2.86 -36.28 -7.25
CA SER A 446 2.39 -35.53 -8.43
C SER A 446 3.02 -34.15 -8.45
N GLY A 447 3.05 -33.49 -9.59
CA GLY A 447 3.49 -32.11 -9.72
C GLY A 447 4.09 -31.79 -11.08
N GLY A 448 4.28 -30.50 -11.33
CA GLY A 448 4.78 -29.96 -12.58
C GLY A 448 6.26 -30.23 -12.83
N ILE A 449 6.79 -29.58 -13.87
CA ILE A 449 8.21 -29.58 -14.23
C ILE A 449 8.78 -28.18 -14.12
N GLY A 450 10.10 -28.04 -14.12
CA GLY A 450 10.74 -26.74 -14.09
C GLY A 450 12.26 -26.80 -14.23
N PHE A 451 12.90 -25.65 -13.97
CA PHE A 451 14.33 -25.46 -14.12
C PHE A 451 14.92 -24.65 -12.97
N ARG A 452 16.16 -24.96 -12.61
CA ARG A 452 16.90 -24.29 -11.55
C ARG A 452 18.38 -24.12 -11.86
N THR A 453 18.92 -22.98 -11.46
CA THR A 453 20.34 -22.65 -11.45
C THR A 453 20.76 -22.03 -10.12
N GLY A 454 21.93 -22.40 -9.62
CA GLY A 454 22.62 -21.78 -8.49
C GLY A 454 23.33 -20.46 -8.84
N SER A 455 24.00 -19.86 -7.86
CA SER A 455 24.65 -18.54 -7.96
C SER A 455 25.81 -18.45 -8.98
N ALA A 456 26.35 -19.59 -9.39
CA ALA A 456 27.41 -19.70 -10.40
C ALA A 456 26.99 -20.55 -11.62
N GLU A 457 25.71 -20.88 -11.73
CA GLU A 457 25.19 -21.83 -12.71
C GLU A 457 24.34 -21.10 -13.77
N GLN A 458 24.48 -21.47 -15.03
CA GLN A 458 23.66 -20.97 -16.14
C GLN A 458 23.40 -22.12 -17.11
N ALA A 459 22.18 -22.20 -17.61
CA ALA A 459 21.81 -23.23 -18.57
C ALA A 459 20.75 -22.74 -19.56
N THR A 460 20.78 -23.30 -20.76
CA THR A 460 19.77 -23.09 -21.79
C THR A 460 18.99 -24.37 -21.95
N PHE A 461 17.68 -24.29 -22.10
CA PHE A 461 16.78 -25.43 -22.26
C PHE A 461 15.94 -25.27 -23.52
N ASP A 462 15.68 -26.39 -24.18
CA ASP A 462 14.96 -26.42 -25.45
C ASP A 462 14.19 -27.74 -25.63
N ASP A 463 13.28 -27.81 -26.61
CA ASP A 463 12.53 -29.02 -27.00
C ASP A 463 11.84 -29.73 -25.82
N ILE A 464 11.27 -28.96 -24.90
CA ILE A 464 10.70 -29.51 -23.67
C ILE A 464 9.41 -30.25 -23.99
N THR A 465 9.33 -31.51 -23.57
CA THR A 465 8.10 -32.28 -23.68
C THR A 465 7.84 -33.08 -22.41
N VAL A 466 6.58 -33.14 -22.02
CA VAL A 466 6.08 -33.97 -20.95
C VAL A 466 5.01 -34.86 -21.51
N THR A 467 5.15 -36.16 -21.33
CA THR A 467 4.15 -37.14 -21.76
C THR A 467 3.68 -37.97 -20.59
N ASP A 468 2.40 -38.33 -20.55
CA ASP A 468 1.89 -39.29 -19.58
C ASP A 468 2.46 -40.70 -19.83
N PRO A 469 2.17 -41.71 -18.98
CA PRO A 469 2.68 -43.08 -19.15
C PRO A 469 2.15 -43.80 -20.38
N ASN A 470 1.05 -43.30 -20.98
CA ASN A 470 0.45 -43.82 -22.20
C ASN A 470 1.02 -43.13 -23.46
N GLY A 471 1.92 -42.15 -23.30
CA GLY A 471 2.54 -41.38 -24.38
C GLY A 471 1.72 -40.19 -24.86
N GLY A 472 0.63 -39.81 -24.18
CA GLY A 472 -0.11 -38.58 -24.46
C GLY A 472 0.69 -37.34 -24.04
N SER A 473 0.64 -36.25 -24.82
CA SER A 473 1.37 -35.02 -24.49
C SER A 473 0.63 -34.25 -23.38
N LEU A 474 1.30 -34.09 -22.24
CA LEU A 474 0.86 -33.28 -21.12
C LEU A 474 1.32 -31.82 -21.25
N TYR A 475 2.49 -31.61 -21.87
CA TYR A 475 3.08 -30.31 -22.14
C TYR A 475 4.14 -30.41 -23.23
N GLY A 476 4.30 -29.35 -24.02
CA GLY A 476 5.30 -29.27 -25.08
C GLY A 476 5.65 -27.81 -25.33
N ASN A 477 6.94 -27.49 -25.37
CA ASN A 477 7.41 -26.14 -25.67
C ASN A 477 8.83 -26.20 -26.25
N ASP A 478 8.95 -25.75 -27.50
CA ASP A 478 10.21 -25.63 -28.24
C ASP A 478 10.77 -24.20 -28.21
N PHE A 479 10.16 -23.31 -27.41
CA PHE A 479 10.54 -21.91 -27.23
C PHE A 479 10.73 -21.09 -28.52
N SER A 480 10.09 -21.49 -29.62
CA SER A 480 10.08 -20.74 -30.88
C SER A 480 9.33 -19.40 -30.77
N ASP A 481 8.37 -19.29 -29.86
CA ASP A 481 7.67 -18.05 -29.51
C ASP A 481 8.38 -17.26 -28.40
N SER A 482 9.01 -16.15 -28.77
CA SER A 482 9.71 -15.25 -27.85
C SER A 482 8.82 -14.56 -26.80
N SER A 483 7.49 -14.60 -26.96
CA SER A 483 6.50 -14.04 -26.02
C SER A 483 6.01 -15.04 -24.97
N ASN A 484 6.40 -16.31 -25.10
CA ASN A 484 6.00 -17.38 -24.20
C ASN A 484 6.59 -17.16 -22.78
N ALA A 485 5.72 -17.21 -21.76
CA ALA A 485 6.03 -16.96 -20.36
C ALA A 485 5.82 -18.19 -19.45
N ASP A 486 5.79 -19.40 -20.02
CA ASP A 486 5.47 -20.64 -19.30
C ASP A 486 6.46 -20.92 -18.16
N PHE A 487 7.69 -20.42 -18.28
CA PHE A 487 8.76 -20.54 -17.29
C PHE A 487 9.35 -19.18 -16.92
N GLY A 488 8.87 -18.59 -15.82
CA GLY A 488 9.27 -17.25 -15.37
C GLY A 488 10.72 -17.10 -14.87
N CYS A 489 11.53 -18.15 -14.91
CA CYS A 489 12.93 -18.13 -14.48
C CYS A 489 13.93 -17.80 -15.59
N GLY A 490 13.51 -17.80 -16.85
CA GLY A 490 14.38 -17.56 -17.98
C GLY A 490 13.85 -16.55 -18.98
N THR A 491 14.64 -16.28 -20.00
CA THR A 491 14.26 -15.47 -21.16
C THR A 491 14.35 -16.32 -22.41
N VAL A 492 13.31 -16.33 -23.23
CA VAL A 492 13.36 -16.99 -24.54
C VAL A 492 14.21 -16.14 -25.48
N THR A 493 15.30 -16.70 -26.00
CA THR A 493 16.20 -16.02 -26.93
C THR A 493 16.78 -17.03 -27.91
N GLY A 494 16.68 -16.73 -29.21
CA GLY A 494 17.18 -17.62 -30.25
C GLY A 494 16.43 -18.94 -30.36
N GLY A 495 15.16 -18.98 -29.95
CA GLY A 495 14.35 -20.20 -29.97
C GLY A 495 14.52 -21.11 -28.75
N ALA A 496 15.27 -20.71 -27.71
CA ALA A 496 15.48 -21.53 -26.52
C ALA A 496 15.33 -20.72 -25.22
N LEU A 497 15.00 -21.39 -24.12
CA LEU A 497 14.88 -20.77 -22.79
C LEU A 497 16.25 -20.64 -22.13
N PHE A 498 16.78 -19.43 -22.05
CA PHE A 498 17.99 -19.14 -21.28
C PHE A 498 17.66 -18.89 -19.81
N VAL A 499 18.20 -19.72 -18.90
CA VAL A 499 18.05 -19.60 -17.45
C VAL A 499 19.36 -19.10 -16.85
N ASP A 500 19.33 -17.85 -16.40
CA ASP A 500 20.49 -17.15 -15.81
C ASP A 500 20.81 -17.64 -14.38
N LYS A 501 21.78 -17.05 -13.70
CA LYS A 501 22.23 -17.41 -12.34
C LYS A 501 21.13 -17.21 -11.29
N ALA A 502 21.13 -18.11 -10.30
CA ALA A 502 20.25 -18.06 -9.13
C ALA A 502 18.76 -17.99 -9.49
N LYS A 503 18.32 -18.82 -10.44
CA LYS A 503 16.92 -18.85 -10.90
C LYS A 503 16.24 -20.16 -10.54
N ASN A 504 14.92 -20.10 -10.38
CA ASN A 504 14.06 -21.26 -10.11
C ASN A 504 12.64 -20.99 -10.62
N CYS A 505 12.04 -21.91 -11.37
CA CYS A 505 10.64 -21.84 -11.77
C CYS A 505 10.11 -23.20 -12.25
N GLY A 506 8.77 -23.34 -12.28
CA GLY A 506 8.09 -24.49 -12.87
C GLY A 506 6.71 -24.17 -13.46
N THR A 507 6.16 -25.15 -14.18
CA THR A 507 4.87 -25.15 -14.86
C THR A 507 4.18 -26.52 -14.70
N GLY A 508 2.86 -26.62 -14.95
CA GLY A 508 2.16 -27.92 -14.95
C GLY A 508 1.39 -28.28 -13.66
N LEU A 509 1.15 -27.32 -12.77
CA LEU A 509 0.06 -27.39 -11.79
C LEU A 509 -0.78 -26.13 -11.87
N LEU A 510 -2.10 -26.29 -11.80
CA LEU A 510 -3.02 -25.20 -11.49
C LEU A 510 -2.73 -24.72 -10.08
N THR A 511 -1.79 -23.79 -9.96
CA THR A 511 -1.73 -22.91 -8.81
C THR A 511 -3.01 -22.07 -8.83
N VAL A 512 -3.62 -21.91 -7.67
CA VAL A 512 -4.69 -20.92 -7.50
C VAL A 512 -4.13 -19.58 -7.98
N PRO A 513 -4.83 -18.85 -8.87
CA PRO A 513 -4.22 -17.71 -9.54
C PRO A 513 -3.94 -16.60 -8.54
N SER A 514 -2.79 -15.94 -8.70
CA SER A 514 -2.43 -14.80 -7.84
C SER A 514 -3.31 -13.59 -8.08
N TRP A 515 -3.78 -13.40 -9.33
CA TRP A 515 -4.74 -12.37 -9.71
C TRP A 515 -6.15 -12.92 -9.83
N THR A 516 -7.12 -12.21 -9.27
CA THR A 516 -8.54 -12.58 -9.39
C THR A 516 -9.43 -11.35 -9.51
N PHE A 517 -10.46 -11.45 -10.36
CA PHE A 517 -11.56 -10.51 -10.38
C PHE A 517 -12.76 -11.16 -9.70
N LEU A 518 -13.35 -10.48 -8.74
CA LEU A 518 -14.47 -10.96 -7.95
C LEU A 518 -15.64 -10.00 -8.14
N ARG A 519 -16.85 -10.53 -8.30
CA ARG A 519 -18.05 -9.70 -8.31
C ARG A 519 -19.27 -10.39 -7.69
N GLY A 520 -20.08 -9.60 -6.99
CA GLY A 520 -21.34 -10.01 -6.40
C GLY A 520 -22.42 -9.00 -6.75
N THR A 521 -23.64 -9.48 -6.98
CA THR A 521 -24.82 -8.63 -7.18
C THR A 521 -25.81 -8.85 -6.07
N THR A 522 -26.40 -7.78 -5.55
CA THR A 522 -27.42 -7.81 -4.52
C THR A 522 -28.59 -6.92 -4.86
N ASN A 523 -29.80 -7.36 -4.52
CA ASN A 523 -31.01 -6.57 -4.67
C ASN A 523 -31.40 -5.97 -3.31
N LEU A 524 -31.50 -4.64 -3.26
CA LEU A 524 -32.01 -3.94 -2.09
C LEU A 524 -33.53 -4.10 -2.00
N ALA A 525 -34.09 -3.92 -0.80
CA ALA A 525 -35.53 -4.05 -0.59
C ALA A 525 -36.28 -2.98 -1.39
N SER A 526 -37.26 -3.41 -2.20
CA SER A 526 -38.12 -2.49 -2.94
C SER A 526 -38.98 -1.66 -1.97
N GLY A 527 -39.20 -0.38 -2.30
CA GLY A 527 -40.01 0.54 -1.51
C GLY A 527 -39.37 1.05 -0.21
N LYS A 528 -38.12 0.66 0.09
CA LYS A 528 -37.38 1.17 1.25
C LYS A 528 -36.30 2.17 0.84
N SER A 529 -36.14 3.23 1.62
CA SER A 529 -35.06 4.21 1.45
C SER A 529 -33.87 3.84 2.34
N VAL A 530 -32.65 3.93 1.80
CA VAL A 530 -31.42 3.70 2.56
C VAL A 530 -31.16 4.89 3.47
N ALA A 531 -30.94 4.63 4.76
CA ALA A 531 -30.51 5.62 5.75
C ALA A 531 -28.98 5.74 5.77
N TRP A 532 -28.30 4.60 5.82
CA TRP A 532 -26.84 4.48 5.67
C TRP A 532 -26.48 3.08 5.17
N ALA A 533 -25.30 2.94 4.56
CA ALA A 533 -24.74 1.65 4.19
C ALA A 533 -23.22 1.63 4.30
N HIS A 534 -22.69 0.64 5.01
CA HIS A 534 -21.24 0.43 5.15
C HIS A 534 -20.82 -0.89 4.52
N LEU A 535 -19.72 -0.84 3.76
CA LEU A 535 -19.06 -1.99 3.17
C LEU A 535 -17.78 -2.29 3.94
N TYR A 536 -17.67 -3.49 4.47
CA TYR A 536 -16.46 -3.97 5.14
C TYR A 536 -15.74 -4.96 4.24
N ALA A 537 -14.42 -4.88 4.14
CA ALA A 537 -13.63 -5.83 3.34
C ALA A 537 -12.25 -6.13 3.93
N THR A 538 -11.80 -7.36 3.71
CA THR A 538 -10.44 -7.83 4.03
C THR A 538 -9.96 -8.82 2.96
N GLY A 539 -8.65 -9.05 2.94
CA GLY A 539 -8.03 -10.03 2.06
C GLY A 539 -6.65 -10.46 2.57
N ALA A 540 -6.18 -11.62 2.16
CA ALA A 540 -4.88 -12.13 2.60
C ALA A 540 -4.15 -12.92 1.52
N SER A 541 -2.81 -12.92 1.50
CA SER A 541 -1.91 -12.28 2.49
C SER A 541 -1.30 -10.95 1.99
N THR A 542 -1.17 -9.96 2.89
CA THR A 542 -0.43 -8.70 2.63
C THR A 542 1.09 -8.87 2.73
N THR A 543 1.56 -9.95 3.35
CA THR A 543 2.97 -10.12 3.75
C THR A 543 3.95 -10.22 2.58
N PRO A 544 3.75 -11.08 1.55
CA PRO A 544 4.75 -11.26 0.51
C PRO A 544 5.03 -9.97 -0.28
N ALA A 545 3.99 -9.19 -0.56
CA ALA A 545 4.09 -7.95 -1.33
C ALA A 545 4.27 -6.70 -0.46
N ARG A 546 4.16 -6.83 0.87
CA ARG A 546 4.18 -5.73 1.85
C ARG A 546 3.25 -4.56 1.46
N GLN A 547 2.05 -4.88 0.98
CA GLN A 547 1.06 -3.91 0.48
C GLN A 547 -0.38 -4.46 0.65
N PHE A 548 -1.37 -3.69 0.20
CA PHE A 548 -2.77 -4.11 0.15
C PHE A 548 -3.02 -5.28 -0.83
N VAL A 549 -4.15 -5.97 -0.69
CA VAL A 549 -4.54 -7.17 -1.46
C VAL A 549 -5.64 -6.88 -2.48
N TYR A 550 -6.53 -5.91 -2.25
CA TYR A 550 -7.68 -5.63 -3.12
C TYR A 550 -7.80 -4.15 -3.46
N LYS A 551 -8.35 -3.87 -4.64
CA LYS A 551 -9.08 -2.63 -4.99
C LYS A 551 -10.57 -2.95 -5.07
N LEU A 552 -11.43 -2.06 -4.58
CA LEU A 552 -12.87 -2.29 -4.41
C LEU A 552 -13.70 -1.22 -5.13
N TRP A 553 -14.81 -1.64 -5.74
CA TRP A 553 -15.78 -0.79 -6.42
C TRP A 553 -17.22 -1.16 -6.04
N VAL A 554 -18.09 -0.16 -5.99
CA VAL A 554 -19.55 -0.31 -5.85
C VAL A 554 -20.23 0.40 -7.00
N ASN A 555 -21.02 -0.34 -7.79
CA ASN A 555 -21.73 0.18 -8.97
C ASN A 555 -20.81 0.94 -9.95
N GLY A 556 -19.58 0.44 -10.13
CA GLY A 556 -18.55 1.05 -10.98
C GLY A 556 -17.76 2.20 -10.35
N SER A 557 -18.18 2.72 -9.20
CA SER A 557 -17.45 3.76 -8.47
C SER A 557 -16.38 3.16 -7.58
N TYR A 558 -15.16 3.71 -7.62
CA TYR A 558 -14.06 3.28 -6.75
C TYR A 558 -14.38 3.58 -5.28
N VAL A 559 -14.04 2.64 -4.39
CA VAL A 559 -14.31 2.73 -2.95
C VAL A 559 -13.01 2.82 -2.15
N GLY A 560 -12.04 1.95 -2.42
CA GLY A 560 -10.81 1.90 -1.63
C GLY A 560 -9.89 0.73 -1.93
N VAL A 561 -8.75 0.72 -1.23
CA VAL A 561 -7.74 -0.35 -1.26
C VAL A 561 -7.57 -0.95 0.14
N GLY A 562 -7.29 -2.25 0.21
CA GLY A 562 -7.04 -2.89 1.51
C GLY A 562 -6.65 -4.37 1.43
N PRO A 563 -6.48 -5.06 2.57
CA PRO A 563 -6.60 -4.48 3.89
C PRO A 563 -5.36 -3.67 4.30
N THR A 564 -5.50 -2.90 5.37
CA THR A 564 -4.36 -2.43 6.17
C THR A 564 -3.48 -3.62 6.60
N ARG A 565 -2.15 -3.44 6.58
CA ARG A 565 -1.21 -4.50 6.98
C ARG A 565 -1.43 -4.84 8.45
N PRO A 566 -1.61 -6.13 8.81
CA PRO A 566 -1.89 -6.53 10.18
C PRO A 566 -0.64 -6.47 11.08
N VAL A 567 -0.87 -6.30 12.37
CA VAL A 567 0.08 -6.39 13.48
C VAL A 567 -0.13 -7.67 14.27
N GLY A 568 0.93 -8.46 14.44
CA GLY A 568 0.84 -9.74 15.16
C GLY A 568 -0.03 -10.76 14.43
N SER A 569 -1.00 -11.36 15.13
CA SER A 569 -1.87 -12.44 14.62
C SER A 569 -3.26 -11.97 14.19
N GLU A 570 -3.48 -10.66 14.10
CA GLU A 570 -4.76 -10.10 13.71
C GLU A 570 -5.03 -10.20 12.20
N THR A 571 -6.32 -10.16 11.85
CA THR A 571 -6.76 -9.95 10.47
C THR A 571 -7.46 -8.60 10.40
N ARG A 572 -6.84 -7.60 9.79
CA ARG A 572 -7.46 -6.27 9.63
C ARG A 572 -8.52 -6.27 8.54
N TYR A 573 -9.63 -5.61 8.81
CA TYR A 573 -10.63 -5.25 7.81
C TYR A 573 -10.86 -3.75 7.82
N ASP A 574 -11.16 -3.20 6.64
CA ASP A 574 -11.48 -1.79 6.47
C ASP A 574 -12.97 -1.62 6.23
N GLY A 575 -13.57 -0.61 6.88
CA GLY A 575 -14.93 -0.15 6.60
C GLY A 575 -14.98 1.09 5.72
N TYR A 576 -15.93 1.11 4.80
CA TYR A 576 -16.18 2.21 3.86
C TYR A 576 -17.65 2.62 3.92
N ASP A 577 -17.94 3.92 4.01
CA ASP A 577 -19.28 4.44 3.77
C ASP A 577 -19.56 4.43 2.26
N VAL A 578 -20.57 3.65 1.86
CA VAL A 578 -21.00 3.48 0.47
C VAL A 578 -22.45 3.91 0.28
N THR A 579 -23.03 4.63 1.24
CA THR A 579 -24.43 5.05 1.26
C THR A 579 -24.85 5.71 -0.04
N SER A 580 -24.07 6.68 -0.52
CA SER A 580 -24.34 7.46 -1.73
C SER A 580 -24.09 6.69 -3.04
N LEU A 581 -23.44 5.53 -2.97
CA LEU A 581 -23.11 4.71 -4.15
C LEU A 581 -24.18 3.66 -4.46
N LEU A 582 -25.14 3.44 -3.56
CA LEU A 582 -26.18 2.43 -3.73
C LEU A 582 -27.39 2.93 -4.52
N ASN A 583 -27.91 2.09 -5.41
CA ASN A 583 -29.17 2.29 -6.12
C ASN A 583 -30.32 1.71 -5.30
N ALA A 584 -31.16 2.57 -4.71
CA ALA A 584 -32.32 2.14 -3.93
C ALA A 584 -33.32 1.34 -4.79
N GLY A 585 -33.87 0.25 -4.25
CA GLY A 585 -34.87 -0.59 -4.90
C GLY A 585 -34.41 -1.32 -6.18
N ALA A 586 -33.11 -1.29 -6.49
CA ALA A 586 -32.53 -1.90 -7.70
C ALA A 586 -31.37 -2.86 -7.38
N ALA A 587 -30.83 -3.48 -8.43
CA ALA A 587 -29.62 -4.29 -8.35
C ALA A 587 -28.40 -3.39 -8.09
N ASN A 588 -27.55 -3.86 -7.18
CA ASN A 588 -26.29 -3.24 -6.81
C ASN A 588 -25.16 -4.25 -6.99
N THR A 589 -24.02 -3.79 -7.50
CA THR A 589 -22.85 -4.65 -7.76
C THR A 589 -21.68 -4.20 -6.92
N ILE A 590 -21.01 -5.16 -6.29
CA ILE A 590 -19.72 -4.99 -5.63
C ILE A 590 -18.69 -5.74 -6.48
N GLY A 591 -17.63 -5.06 -6.90
CA GLY A 591 -16.53 -5.66 -7.66
C GLY A 591 -15.21 -5.48 -6.92
N ALA A 592 -14.33 -6.48 -6.96
CA ALA A 592 -12.96 -6.38 -6.45
C ALA A 592 -11.96 -6.97 -7.45
N LEU A 593 -10.81 -6.30 -7.59
CA LEU A 593 -9.62 -6.84 -8.25
C LEU A 593 -8.59 -7.07 -7.16
N ALA A 594 -8.21 -8.34 -6.96
CA ALA A 594 -7.33 -8.74 -5.88
C ALA A 594 -6.09 -9.46 -6.37
N TYR A 595 -4.98 -9.24 -5.67
CA TYR A 595 -3.69 -9.89 -5.89
C TYR A 595 -3.08 -10.39 -4.58
N THR A 596 -2.67 -11.65 -4.58
CA THR A 596 -1.78 -12.22 -3.56
C THR A 596 -1.19 -13.54 -4.03
N THR A 597 0.05 -13.82 -3.64
CA THR A 597 0.74 -15.09 -3.96
C THR A 597 0.54 -16.16 -2.89
N SER A 598 -0.06 -15.83 -1.76
CA SER A 598 -0.33 -16.77 -0.67
C SER A 598 -1.67 -16.51 -0.01
N ASP A 599 -2.21 -17.55 0.65
CA ASP A 599 -3.49 -17.60 1.36
C ASP A 599 -4.74 -17.44 0.45
N GLN A 600 -4.75 -16.41 -0.39
CA GLN A 600 -5.69 -16.19 -1.50
C GLN A 600 -7.13 -16.24 -1.01
N ARG A 601 -7.44 -15.31 -0.11
CA ARG A 601 -8.76 -15.14 0.48
C ARG A 601 -9.18 -13.69 0.36
N PHE A 602 -10.43 -13.48 -0.02
CA PHE A 602 -11.11 -12.18 0.02
C PHE A 602 -12.44 -12.35 0.73
N LEU A 603 -12.78 -11.42 1.61
CA LEU A 603 -14.03 -11.42 2.37
C LEU A 603 -14.60 -10.01 2.35
N ALA A 604 -15.88 -9.87 2.00
CA ALA A 604 -16.59 -8.59 2.04
C ALA A 604 -18.02 -8.74 2.57
N GLN A 605 -18.50 -7.72 3.26
CA GLN A 605 -19.84 -7.65 3.84
C GLN A 605 -20.40 -6.23 3.72
N LEU A 606 -21.53 -6.09 3.03
CA LEU A 606 -22.32 -4.86 2.96
C LEU A 606 -23.44 -4.92 4.00
N VAL A 607 -23.55 -3.88 4.84
CA VAL A 607 -24.65 -3.70 5.78
C VAL A 607 -25.43 -2.46 5.37
N VAL A 608 -26.74 -2.63 5.14
CA VAL A 608 -27.65 -1.55 4.73
C VAL A 608 -28.71 -1.34 5.80
N ARG A 609 -28.79 -0.11 6.30
CA ARG A 609 -29.88 0.35 7.17
C ARG A 609 -30.89 1.13 6.36
N TYR A 610 -32.17 0.88 6.59
CA TYR A 610 -33.26 1.62 5.97
C TYR A 610 -33.85 2.65 6.92
N THR A 611 -34.50 3.66 6.37
CA THR A 611 -35.14 4.76 7.13
C THR A 611 -36.29 4.28 8.02
N ASP A 612 -36.85 3.10 7.76
CA ASP A 612 -37.89 2.46 8.59
C ASP A 612 -37.33 1.75 9.84
N GLY A 613 -36.01 1.81 10.05
CA GLY A 613 -35.36 1.17 11.20
C GLY A 613 -35.09 -0.33 11.02
N THR A 614 -35.21 -0.88 9.81
CA THR A 614 -34.76 -2.25 9.51
C THR A 614 -33.35 -2.27 8.91
N SER A 615 -32.62 -3.38 9.05
CA SER A 615 -31.29 -3.58 8.46
C SER A 615 -31.24 -4.87 7.64
N LYS A 616 -30.36 -4.91 6.64
CA LYS A 616 -30.04 -6.14 5.90
C LYS A 616 -28.55 -6.23 5.58
N THR A 617 -28.02 -7.44 5.68
CA THR A 617 -26.61 -7.74 5.43
C THR A 617 -26.46 -8.63 4.21
N TYR A 618 -25.43 -8.36 3.41
CA TYR A 618 -25.07 -9.09 2.21
C TYR A 618 -23.56 -9.36 2.24
N GLY A 619 -23.12 -10.56 1.86
CA GLY A 619 -21.71 -10.93 1.98
C GLY A 619 -21.18 -11.72 0.78
N THR A 620 -19.86 -11.90 0.75
CA THR A 620 -19.21 -12.88 -0.13
C THR A 620 -19.70 -14.30 0.17
N GLY A 621 -19.81 -15.15 -0.85
CA GLY A 621 -20.34 -16.51 -0.71
C GLY A 621 -20.60 -17.18 -2.06
N ALA A 622 -21.35 -18.29 -2.05
CA ALA A 622 -21.57 -19.14 -3.24
C ALA A 622 -22.22 -18.41 -4.45
N GLY A 623 -22.93 -17.31 -4.22
CA GLY A 623 -23.53 -16.50 -5.29
C GLY A 623 -22.55 -15.54 -5.98
N TRP A 624 -21.32 -15.42 -5.51
CA TRP A 624 -20.31 -14.57 -6.13
C TRP A 624 -19.67 -15.24 -7.33
N LYS A 625 -19.27 -14.43 -8.30
CA LYS A 625 -18.54 -14.85 -9.50
C LYS A 625 -17.08 -14.48 -9.40
N ALA A 626 -16.22 -15.32 -9.95
CA ALA A 626 -14.78 -15.10 -9.98
C ALA A 626 -14.20 -15.38 -11.37
N LEU A 627 -13.33 -14.49 -11.84
CA LEU A 627 -12.54 -14.68 -13.05
C LEU A 627 -11.07 -14.77 -12.68
N ASN A 628 -10.40 -15.81 -13.19
CA ASN A 628 -8.96 -15.96 -13.09
C ASN A 628 -8.26 -14.83 -13.87
N GLY A 629 -7.47 -14.02 -13.17
CA GLY A 629 -6.79 -12.86 -13.74
C GLY A 629 -5.49 -13.17 -14.48
N THR A 630 -4.94 -14.38 -14.43
CA THR A 630 -3.60 -14.71 -14.95
C THR A 630 -3.44 -14.46 -16.45
N ARG A 631 -4.49 -14.60 -17.26
CA ARG A 631 -4.43 -14.29 -18.71
C ARG A 631 -4.52 -12.80 -19.03
N ILE A 632 -4.92 -11.98 -18.06
CA ILE A 632 -5.09 -10.53 -18.17
C ILE A 632 -3.87 -9.83 -17.58
N LEU A 633 -3.37 -10.34 -16.45
CA LEU A 633 -2.20 -9.89 -15.71
C LEU A 633 -1.24 -11.08 -15.53
N PRO A 634 -0.54 -11.51 -16.60
CA PRO A 634 0.39 -12.64 -16.54
C PRO A 634 1.55 -12.37 -15.59
N SER A 635 2.11 -13.46 -15.05
CA SER A 635 3.34 -13.39 -14.26
C SER A 635 4.48 -12.86 -15.13
N ALA A 636 5.04 -11.72 -14.75
CA ALA A 636 6.13 -11.06 -15.47
C ALA A 636 7.34 -10.76 -14.57
N GLY A 637 7.44 -11.48 -13.44
CA GLY A 637 8.43 -11.24 -12.40
C GLY A 637 7.99 -10.16 -11.39
N SER A 638 8.94 -9.75 -10.55
CA SER A 638 8.70 -8.82 -9.43
C SER A 638 9.19 -7.40 -9.74
N ILE A 639 8.46 -6.38 -9.25
CA ILE A 639 8.96 -5.00 -9.12
C ILE A 639 9.73 -4.77 -7.81
N GLY A 640 9.60 -5.70 -6.86
CA GLY A 640 10.22 -5.65 -5.55
C GLY A 640 11.68 -6.08 -5.57
N THR A 641 12.27 -6.13 -4.39
CA THR A 641 13.67 -6.50 -4.15
C THR A 641 13.75 -7.84 -3.41
N SER A 642 14.87 -8.14 -2.73
CA SER A 642 14.95 -9.29 -1.82
C SER A 642 14.02 -9.18 -0.60
N TYR A 643 13.44 -8.01 -0.32
CA TYR A 643 12.61 -7.77 0.86
C TYR A 643 11.12 -8.05 0.65
N TYR A 644 10.64 -7.97 -0.60
CA TYR A 644 9.24 -8.23 -0.94
C TYR A 644 9.08 -8.58 -2.42
N THR A 645 7.99 -9.30 -2.71
CA THR A 645 7.61 -9.70 -4.06
C THR A 645 6.27 -9.07 -4.42
N ALA A 646 6.28 -8.12 -5.35
CA ALA A 646 5.08 -7.49 -5.90
C ALA A 646 5.10 -7.59 -7.43
N PRO A 647 3.95 -7.72 -8.10
CA PRO A 647 3.90 -8.09 -9.51
C PRO A 647 4.34 -6.94 -10.41
N LYS A 648 5.08 -7.24 -11.47
CA LYS A 648 5.02 -6.40 -12.67
C LYS A 648 3.63 -6.49 -13.26
N GLU A 649 3.06 -5.36 -13.66
CA GLU A 649 1.69 -5.30 -14.17
C GLU A 649 1.70 -5.21 -15.68
N ASN A 650 2.27 -6.25 -16.29
CA ASN A 650 2.08 -6.49 -17.71
C ASN A 650 0.63 -6.88 -17.91
N PHE A 651 -0.06 -6.14 -18.76
CA PHE A 651 -1.52 -6.12 -18.82
C PHE A 651 -1.99 -6.33 -20.25
N ASP A 652 -3.03 -7.16 -20.45
CA ASP A 652 -3.70 -7.32 -21.74
C ASP A 652 -5.13 -6.75 -21.70
N ALA A 653 -5.29 -5.53 -22.22
CA ALA A 653 -6.56 -4.83 -22.29
C ALA A 653 -7.58 -5.55 -23.17
N ARG A 654 -7.16 -6.38 -24.13
CA ARG A 654 -8.08 -7.13 -25.00
C ARG A 654 -8.92 -8.13 -24.20
N ARG A 655 -8.40 -8.57 -23.04
CA ARG A 655 -9.02 -9.56 -22.16
C ARG A 655 -9.57 -8.95 -20.87
N TYR A 656 -9.33 -7.66 -20.62
CA TYR A 656 -9.77 -7.01 -19.40
C TYR A 656 -11.31 -6.89 -19.35
N PRO A 657 -11.95 -7.28 -18.24
CA PRO A 657 -13.40 -7.24 -18.13
C PRO A 657 -13.89 -5.82 -17.79
N PHE A 658 -13.83 -4.91 -18.76
CA PHE A 658 -14.29 -3.53 -18.59
C PHE A 658 -15.71 -3.48 -18.04
N GLY A 659 -15.90 -2.70 -16.97
CA GLY A 659 -17.20 -2.54 -16.34
C GLY A 659 -17.63 -3.70 -15.43
N PHE A 660 -16.77 -4.67 -15.09
CA PHE A 660 -17.14 -5.82 -14.24
C PHE A 660 -17.80 -5.45 -12.89
N ALA A 661 -17.48 -4.28 -12.36
CA ALA A 661 -18.05 -3.75 -11.12
C ALA A 661 -19.38 -3.00 -11.30
N THR A 662 -19.94 -2.96 -12.52
CA THR A 662 -21.24 -2.34 -12.82
C THR A 662 -22.35 -3.39 -12.87
N ALA A 663 -23.59 -2.94 -12.66
CA ALA A 663 -24.78 -3.80 -12.75
C ALA A 663 -25.06 -4.30 -14.17
N ALA A 664 -24.65 -3.55 -15.20
CA ALA A 664 -24.88 -3.90 -16.61
C ALA A 664 -23.96 -5.02 -17.13
N PHE A 665 -22.87 -5.34 -16.42
CA PHE A 665 -21.91 -6.33 -16.89
C PHE A 665 -22.46 -7.76 -16.82
N ASN A 666 -22.40 -8.47 -17.96
CA ASN A 666 -22.78 -9.87 -18.05
C ASN A 666 -21.61 -10.77 -17.60
N ALA A 667 -21.75 -11.43 -16.45
CA ALA A 667 -20.80 -12.41 -15.97
C ALA A 667 -21.38 -13.84 -15.91
N ALA A 668 -22.36 -14.15 -16.77
CA ALA A 668 -22.88 -15.51 -16.87
C ALA A 668 -21.77 -16.53 -17.20
N ALA A 669 -20.77 -16.11 -17.98
CA ALA A 669 -19.62 -16.93 -18.33
C ALA A 669 -18.55 -17.03 -17.22
N TRP A 670 -18.68 -16.30 -16.12
CA TRP A 670 -17.73 -16.42 -15.01
C TRP A 670 -18.12 -17.61 -14.12
N PRO A 671 -17.14 -18.45 -13.75
CA PRO A 671 -17.33 -19.46 -12.72
C PRO A 671 -17.78 -18.85 -11.40
N SER A 672 -18.44 -19.66 -10.58
CA SER A 672 -18.71 -19.29 -9.19
C SER A 672 -17.39 -19.22 -8.42
N ALA A 673 -17.30 -18.28 -7.49
CA ALA A 673 -16.15 -18.16 -6.61
C ALA A 673 -16.07 -19.38 -5.68
N VAL A 674 -14.85 -19.85 -5.40
CA VAL A 674 -14.60 -20.97 -4.50
C VAL A 674 -14.52 -20.45 -3.07
N ALA A 675 -15.29 -21.07 -2.17
CA ALA A 675 -15.24 -20.79 -0.75
C ALA A 675 -13.89 -21.20 -0.14
N LYS A 676 -13.38 -20.36 0.77
CA LYS A 676 -12.12 -20.55 1.49
C LYS A 676 -12.39 -20.58 2.99
N SER A 677 -11.39 -21.03 3.76
CA SER A 677 -11.48 -21.08 5.21
C SER A 677 -11.69 -19.69 5.81
N SER A 678 -12.52 -19.62 6.86
CA SER A 678 -12.79 -18.39 7.61
C SER A 678 -11.51 -17.72 8.11
N PHE A 679 -11.51 -16.39 8.11
CA PHE A 679 -10.51 -15.62 8.85
C PHE A 679 -10.71 -15.79 10.36
N SER A 680 -9.62 -15.69 11.11
CA SER A 680 -9.63 -15.63 12.57
C SER A 680 -9.14 -14.26 13.03
N ASN A 681 -9.53 -13.86 14.24
CA ASN A 681 -9.12 -12.60 14.86
C ASN A 681 -9.34 -11.37 13.96
N LEU A 682 -10.54 -11.26 13.38
CA LEU A 682 -10.92 -10.09 12.58
C LEU A 682 -11.01 -8.86 13.48
N GLN A 683 -10.28 -7.80 13.12
CA GLN A 683 -10.24 -6.54 13.84
C GLN A 683 -10.43 -5.38 12.86
N PRO A 684 -11.19 -4.34 13.22
CA PRO A 684 -11.28 -3.16 12.38
C PRO A 684 -9.95 -2.43 12.33
N THR A 685 -9.65 -1.77 11.21
CA THR A 685 -8.48 -0.88 11.10
C THR A 685 -8.68 0.37 11.98
N PRO A 686 -7.76 0.67 12.93
CA PRO A 686 -7.92 1.76 13.88
C PRO A 686 -7.50 3.13 13.31
N THR A 687 -7.14 3.19 12.04
CA THR A 687 -6.65 4.38 11.34
C THR A 687 -7.62 4.76 10.21
N ALA A 688 -7.44 5.96 9.65
CA ALA A 688 -8.13 6.34 8.44
C ALA A 688 -7.70 5.45 7.25
N LYS A 689 -8.51 5.42 6.20
CA LYS A 689 -8.28 4.52 5.06
C LYS A 689 -7.53 5.24 3.95
N VAL A 690 -6.48 4.61 3.44
CA VAL A 690 -5.74 5.09 2.27
C VAL A 690 -6.69 5.21 1.07
N ARG A 691 -6.63 6.35 0.39
CA ARG A 691 -7.49 6.67 -0.77
C ARG A 691 -6.64 6.88 -2.00
N GLN A 692 -7.22 6.59 -3.15
CA GLN A 692 -6.64 6.95 -4.43
C GLN A 692 -7.08 8.39 -4.77
N THR A 693 -6.12 9.24 -5.09
CA THR A 693 -6.32 10.65 -5.41
C THR A 693 -5.60 10.98 -6.71
N SER A 694 -6.35 11.41 -7.73
CA SER A 694 -5.78 11.79 -9.01
C SER A 694 -4.97 13.09 -8.89
N ARG A 695 -3.75 13.10 -9.40
CA ARG A 695 -2.87 14.27 -9.47
C ARG A 695 -2.47 14.53 -10.92
N THR A 696 -2.63 15.77 -11.35
CA THR A 696 -2.23 16.20 -12.70
C THR A 696 -0.71 16.36 -12.78
N PRO A 697 -0.11 16.09 -13.94
CA PRO A 697 1.33 16.30 -14.12
C PRO A 697 1.67 17.80 -14.13
N ALA A 698 2.85 18.15 -13.61
CA ALA A 698 3.39 19.50 -13.68
C ALA A 698 3.85 19.84 -15.11
N SER A 699 4.35 18.85 -15.85
CA SER A 699 4.62 18.99 -17.28
C SER A 699 4.53 17.66 -18.03
N VAL A 700 4.18 17.73 -19.32
CA VAL A 700 4.17 16.61 -20.27
C VAL A 700 4.88 17.05 -21.54
N THR A 701 5.82 16.24 -22.00
CA THR A 701 6.58 16.47 -23.24
C THR A 701 6.47 15.25 -24.15
N GLU A 702 5.84 15.39 -25.31
CA GLU A 702 5.98 14.41 -26.39
C GLU A 702 7.30 14.67 -27.12
N TYR A 703 8.33 13.87 -26.83
CA TYR A 703 9.67 14.08 -27.37
C TYR A 703 9.93 13.35 -28.68
N SER A 704 9.05 12.40 -29.03
CA SER A 704 8.95 11.76 -30.35
C SER A 704 7.55 11.16 -30.47
N SER A 705 7.08 10.93 -31.70
CA SER A 705 5.71 10.45 -31.97
C SER A 705 5.33 9.26 -31.08
N GLY A 706 4.34 9.45 -30.20
CA GLY A 706 3.84 8.42 -29.30
C GLY A 706 4.70 8.14 -28.06
N ASN A 707 5.75 8.94 -27.82
CA ASN A 707 6.64 8.81 -26.68
C ASN A 707 6.63 10.09 -25.84
N TYR A 708 6.26 9.94 -24.58
CA TYR A 708 6.02 11.03 -23.65
C TYR A 708 6.95 10.94 -22.44
N PHE A 709 7.41 12.09 -21.97
CA PHE A 709 8.08 12.26 -20.70
C PHE A 709 7.23 13.18 -19.82
N ILE A 710 6.93 12.71 -18.61
CA ILE A 710 6.02 13.35 -17.68
C ILE A 710 6.76 13.65 -16.37
N ASP A 711 6.66 14.88 -15.86
CA ASP A 711 7.09 15.28 -14.53
C ASP A 711 5.87 15.65 -13.68
N TYR A 712 5.68 14.98 -12.55
CA TYR A 712 4.60 15.27 -11.58
C TYR A 712 5.00 16.32 -10.52
N GLY A 713 6.18 16.91 -10.62
CA GLY A 713 6.70 17.99 -9.78
C GLY A 713 7.26 17.53 -8.43
N ARG A 714 6.73 16.44 -7.86
CA ARG A 714 7.17 15.80 -6.62
C ARG A 714 6.96 14.29 -6.68
N THR A 715 7.47 13.57 -5.68
CA THR A 715 7.30 12.12 -5.57
C THR A 715 5.87 11.79 -5.14
N TRP A 716 5.28 10.79 -5.79
CA TRP A 716 4.01 10.16 -5.45
C TRP A 716 4.22 8.64 -5.28
N ILE A 717 3.36 8.02 -4.50
CA ILE A 717 3.24 6.56 -4.37
C ILE A 717 1.90 6.17 -4.96
N GLY A 718 1.89 5.33 -5.99
CA GLY A 718 0.69 5.11 -6.78
C GLY A 718 0.98 4.48 -8.14
N GLY A 719 0.25 4.88 -9.17
CA GLY A 719 0.62 4.57 -10.53
C GLY A 719 0.04 5.53 -11.56
N LEU A 720 0.13 5.17 -12.82
CA LEU A 720 -0.42 5.97 -13.93
C LEU A 720 -1.86 5.54 -14.20
N ALA A 721 -2.76 6.49 -14.38
CA ALA A 721 -3.99 6.32 -15.13
C ALA A 721 -3.83 6.96 -16.52
N LEU A 722 -4.26 6.22 -17.54
CA LEU A 722 -4.12 6.60 -18.93
C LEU A 722 -5.43 6.39 -19.67
N THR A 723 -5.97 7.48 -20.22
CA THR A 723 -7.11 7.44 -21.13
C THR A 723 -6.61 7.64 -22.55
N LEU A 724 -6.90 6.70 -23.45
CA LEU A 724 -6.44 6.76 -24.83
C LEU A 724 -7.34 5.97 -25.79
N ASN A 725 -7.13 6.19 -27.09
CA ASN A 725 -7.73 5.37 -28.15
C ASN A 725 -6.67 4.42 -28.72
N GLY A 726 -6.79 3.14 -28.41
CA GLY A 726 -5.80 2.13 -28.78
C GLY A 726 -6.04 1.47 -30.13
N THR A 727 -4.97 0.95 -30.71
CA THR A 727 -5.04 -0.10 -31.75
C THR A 727 -4.89 -1.45 -31.08
N ALA A 728 -5.70 -2.45 -31.45
CA ALA A 728 -5.60 -3.78 -30.85
C ALA A 728 -4.19 -4.38 -31.02
N GLY A 729 -3.63 -4.90 -29.94
CA GLY A 729 -2.28 -5.49 -29.94
C GLY A 729 -1.13 -4.49 -29.83
N GLN A 730 -1.40 -3.17 -29.93
CA GLN A 730 -0.38 -2.14 -29.69
C GLN A 730 0.13 -2.25 -28.25
N VAL A 731 1.45 -2.14 -28.06
CA VAL A 731 2.09 -2.24 -26.74
C VAL A 731 2.58 -0.87 -26.29
N VAL A 732 2.18 -0.47 -25.08
CA VAL A 732 2.66 0.73 -24.41
C VAL A 732 3.62 0.32 -23.28
N ASP A 733 4.86 0.78 -23.33
CA ASP A 733 5.89 0.56 -22.29
C ASP A 733 5.92 1.76 -21.35
N ILE A 734 5.64 1.52 -20.07
CA ILE A 734 5.54 2.55 -19.03
C ILE A 734 6.65 2.34 -18.03
N ARG A 735 7.48 3.36 -17.83
CA ARG A 735 8.63 3.34 -16.95
C ARG A 735 8.50 4.45 -15.93
N TYR A 736 8.69 4.11 -14.66
CA TYR A 736 8.55 5.05 -13.55
C TYR A 736 9.90 5.30 -12.89
N GLY A 737 10.20 6.54 -12.51
CA GLY A 737 11.42 6.86 -11.78
C GLY A 737 11.24 8.03 -10.83
N GLN A 738 11.98 8.00 -9.72
CA GLN A 738 12.04 9.14 -8.79
C GLN A 738 12.99 10.24 -9.29
N VAL A 739 13.95 9.87 -10.14
CA VAL A 739 14.93 10.75 -10.77
C VAL A 739 15.12 10.40 -12.24
N THR A 740 15.69 11.32 -13.00
CA THR A 740 16.02 11.13 -14.43
C THR A 740 17.36 10.42 -14.60
N SER A 741 17.51 9.63 -15.66
CA SER A 741 18.78 9.02 -16.09
C SER A 741 19.46 9.78 -17.23
N GLY A 742 18.79 10.77 -17.79
CA GLY A 742 19.19 11.54 -18.97
C GLY A 742 18.06 12.45 -19.43
N THR A 743 18.20 13.09 -20.59
CA THR A 743 17.15 13.94 -21.16
C THR A 743 15.95 13.10 -21.58
N ASN A 744 14.76 13.41 -21.05
CA ASN A 744 13.51 12.69 -21.31
C ASN A 744 13.56 11.18 -20.99
N THR A 745 14.50 10.74 -20.14
CA THR A 745 14.63 9.35 -19.70
C THR A 745 14.59 9.25 -18.18
N VAL A 746 13.87 8.26 -17.68
CA VAL A 746 13.70 8.00 -16.24
C VAL A 746 14.66 6.92 -15.76
N LYS A 747 15.08 6.99 -14.48
CA LYS A 747 15.84 5.91 -13.83
C LYS A 747 14.88 4.87 -13.25
N TYR A 748 14.31 4.03 -14.11
CA TYR A 748 13.31 3.02 -13.72
C TYR A 748 13.91 1.73 -13.16
N GLN A 749 15.16 1.44 -13.50
CA GLN A 749 16.03 0.57 -12.72
C GLN A 749 16.65 1.43 -11.60
N THR A 750 15.94 1.45 -10.49
CA THR A 750 16.20 2.37 -9.38
C THR A 750 17.57 2.06 -8.74
N SER A 751 18.16 3.06 -8.07
CA SER A 751 19.39 2.84 -7.29
C SER A 751 19.20 1.77 -6.21
N ALA A 752 17.97 1.62 -5.71
CA ALA A 752 17.61 0.73 -4.62
C ALA A 752 17.37 -0.73 -5.04
N GLY A 753 17.43 -1.04 -6.35
CA GLY A 753 17.31 -2.39 -6.89
C GLY A 753 15.92 -2.76 -7.43
N ASN A 754 14.91 -1.89 -7.28
CA ASN A 754 13.61 -2.06 -7.91
C ASN A 754 13.67 -1.78 -9.41
N THR A 755 12.82 -2.46 -10.19
CA THR A 755 12.58 -2.17 -11.61
C THR A 755 11.11 -1.82 -11.82
N TYR A 756 10.79 -0.53 -11.97
CA TYR A 756 9.42 -0.05 -12.18
C TYR A 756 9.12 0.13 -13.66
N GLN A 757 8.76 -0.98 -14.30
CA GLN A 757 8.37 -1.05 -15.70
C GLN A 757 7.16 -1.96 -15.87
N ASP A 758 6.15 -1.46 -16.56
CA ASP A 758 4.94 -2.19 -16.92
C ASP A 758 4.74 -2.12 -18.45
N LYS A 759 4.15 -3.17 -19.03
CA LYS A 759 3.81 -3.23 -20.47
C LYS A 759 2.33 -3.47 -20.67
N TRP A 760 1.63 -2.56 -21.31
CA TRP A 760 0.19 -2.65 -21.53
C TRP A 760 -0.12 -2.92 -23.01
N VAL A 761 -0.76 -4.05 -23.30
CA VAL A 761 -1.31 -4.37 -24.60
C VAL A 761 -2.70 -3.75 -24.71
N LEU A 762 -2.91 -2.93 -25.74
CA LEU A 762 -4.12 -2.16 -25.94
C LEU A 762 -5.20 -2.97 -26.66
N LYS A 763 -6.48 -2.65 -26.40
CA LYS A 763 -7.60 -3.05 -27.27
C LYS A 763 -7.87 -1.96 -28.31
N ALA A 764 -8.68 -2.28 -29.31
CA ALA A 764 -9.17 -1.29 -30.26
C ALA A 764 -10.12 -0.26 -29.61
N GLY A 765 -9.97 1.00 -30.00
CA GLY A 765 -10.83 2.11 -29.58
C GLY A 765 -10.53 2.66 -28.18
N SER A 766 -11.48 3.43 -27.65
CA SER A 766 -11.32 4.13 -26.35
C SER A 766 -11.22 3.16 -25.18
N GLN A 767 -10.30 3.45 -24.26
CA GLN A 767 -10.09 2.70 -23.02
C GLN A 767 -9.46 3.58 -21.95
N HIS A 768 -9.70 3.19 -20.71
CA HIS A 768 -9.08 3.77 -19.52
C HIS A 768 -8.35 2.65 -18.78
N LEU A 769 -7.05 2.80 -18.63
CA LEU A 769 -6.17 1.82 -17.99
C LEU A 769 -5.49 2.46 -16.79
N GLU A 770 -5.29 1.68 -15.75
CA GLU A 770 -4.64 2.14 -14.53
C GLU A 770 -3.71 1.06 -13.99
N THR A 771 -2.56 1.49 -13.48
CA THR A 771 -1.74 0.67 -12.60
C THR A 771 -2.52 0.25 -11.35
N TRP A 772 -2.47 -1.03 -10.99
CA TRP A 772 -3.12 -1.56 -9.80
C TRP A 772 -2.30 -1.36 -8.51
N GLY A 773 -0.99 -1.60 -8.52
CA GLY A 773 -0.13 -1.57 -7.34
C GLY A 773 0.75 -0.31 -7.21
N PRO A 774 1.32 -0.03 -6.03
CA PRO A 774 2.17 1.14 -5.81
C PRO A 774 3.54 1.03 -6.48
N ARG A 775 3.86 2.05 -7.28
CA ARG A 775 5.20 2.48 -7.71
C ARG A 775 5.53 3.78 -6.98
N VAL A 776 6.81 4.01 -6.71
CA VAL A 776 7.29 5.29 -6.16
C VAL A 776 7.93 6.09 -7.27
N PHE A 777 7.38 7.25 -7.60
CA PHE A 777 7.80 7.99 -8.79
C PHE A 777 7.54 9.49 -8.71
N ARG A 778 8.36 10.25 -9.42
CA ARG A 778 8.10 11.65 -9.79
C ARG A 778 7.95 11.79 -11.30
N TYR A 779 8.70 10.99 -12.05
CA TYR A 779 8.76 11.02 -13.49
C TYR A 779 8.21 9.73 -14.09
N VAL A 780 7.53 9.85 -15.21
CA VAL A 780 7.07 8.70 -16.01
C VAL A 780 7.49 8.89 -17.46
N GLN A 781 7.98 7.81 -18.06
CA GLN A 781 8.20 7.71 -19.50
C GLN A 781 7.17 6.73 -20.07
N VAL A 782 6.37 7.19 -21.03
CA VAL A 782 5.38 6.37 -21.75
C VAL A 782 5.86 6.23 -23.19
N ILE A 783 6.05 5.01 -23.67
CA ILE A 783 6.64 4.70 -24.98
C ILE A 783 5.65 3.89 -25.80
N GLY A 784 5.45 4.27 -27.07
CA GLY A 784 4.58 3.55 -27.99
C GLY A 784 3.08 3.80 -27.77
N ALA A 785 2.70 4.89 -27.12
CA ALA A 785 1.31 5.31 -26.98
C ALA A 785 0.78 5.97 -28.27
N PRO A 786 -0.55 6.09 -28.45
CA PRO A 786 -1.14 6.93 -29.49
C PRO A 786 -0.66 8.39 -29.40
N THR A 787 -0.64 9.09 -30.54
CA THR A 787 -0.29 10.52 -30.61
C THR A 787 -1.48 11.40 -30.19
N GLY A 788 -1.19 12.66 -29.84
CA GLY A 788 -2.22 13.65 -29.53
C GLY A 788 -2.78 13.57 -28.10
N LEU A 789 -2.08 12.91 -27.18
CA LEU A 789 -2.43 12.89 -25.76
C LEU A 789 -2.01 14.20 -25.07
N THR A 790 -2.79 14.60 -24.09
CA THR A 790 -2.62 15.83 -23.32
C THR A 790 -2.28 15.53 -21.85
N ALA A 791 -1.95 16.56 -21.07
CA ALA A 791 -1.71 16.40 -19.63
C ALA A 791 -2.89 15.78 -18.87
N ALA A 792 -4.13 15.97 -19.34
CA ALA A 792 -5.33 15.38 -18.73
C ALA A 792 -5.42 13.86 -18.92
N ASP A 793 -4.68 13.31 -19.90
CA ASP A 793 -4.68 11.89 -20.20
C ASP A 793 -3.67 11.11 -19.34
N PHE A 794 -2.74 11.79 -18.64
CA PHE A 794 -1.65 11.19 -17.85
C PHE A 794 -1.78 11.49 -16.35
N THR A 795 -2.87 11.08 -15.70
CA THR A 795 -3.04 11.33 -14.26
C THR A 795 -2.21 10.36 -13.42
N ALA A 796 -1.59 10.86 -12.35
CA ALA A 796 -1.03 9.99 -11.31
C ALA A 796 -2.14 9.64 -10.32
N GLU A 797 -2.41 8.36 -10.16
CA GLU A 797 -3.33 7.84 -9.15
C GLU A 797 -2.56 7.60 -7.86
N ALA A 798 -2.42 8.65 -7.05
CA ALA A 798 -1.64 8.63 -5.83
C ALA A 798 -2.44 7.98 -4.68
N TYR A 799 -1.84 7.02 -4.00
CA TYR A 799 -2.36 6.49 -2.74
C TYR A 799 -1.94 7.44 -1.63
N LEU A 800 -2.92 8.00 -0.91
CA LEU A 800 -2.70 8.94 0.18
C LEU A 800 -3.52 8.50 1.39
N TYR A 801 -2.87 8.40 2.54
CA TYR A 801 -3.59 8.51 3.80
C TYR A 801 -4.23 9.91 3.88
N PRO A 802 -5.47 10.05 4.40
CA PRO A 802 -6.12 11.35 4.54
C PRO A 802 -5.20 12.38 5.20
N PHE A 803 -4.95 13.48 4.51
CA PHE A 803 -4.02 14.53 4.92
C PHE A 803 -4.60 15.88 4.52
N ASP A 804 -4.85 16.75 5.48
CA ASP A 804 -5.36 18.09 5.22
C ASP A 804 -4.20 19.01 4.82
N GLU A 805 -4.12 19.31 3.52
CA GLU A 805 -3.07 20.17 2.99
C GLU A 805 -3.15 21.64 3.47
N SER A 806 -4.19 22.04 4.19
CA SER A 806 -4.36 23.37 4.76
C SER A 806 -4.08 23.45 6.26
N ALA A 807 -3.87 22.31 6.92
CA ALA A 807 -3.71 22.24 8.37
C ALA A 807 -2.33 22.72 8.85
N GLY A 808 -1.26 22.06 8.40
CA GLY A 808 0.12 22.50 8.61
C GLY A 808 0.63 23.27 7.39
N VAL A 809 0.89 24.56 7.56
CA VAL A 809 1.37 25.48 6.52
C VAL A 809 2.58 26.24 7.05
N PHE A 810 3.57 26.50 6.19
CA PHE A 810 4.70 27.36 6.49
C PHE A 810 5.03 28.23 5.29
N ASN A 811 5.34 29.50 5.56
CA ASN A 811 5.84 30.43 4.56
C ASN A 811 6.79 31.43 5.19
N SER A 812 7.80 31.86 4.42
CA SER A 812 8.80 32.81 4.91
C SER A 812 9.37 33.69 3.81
N SER A 813 10.10 34.72 4.25
CA SER A 813 10.94 35.56 3.40
C SER A 813 12.08 34.82 2.69
N ASP A 814 12.43 33.59 3.10
CA ASP A 814 13.50 32.81 2.47
C ASP A 814 12.95 31.66 1.61
N SER A 815 13.24 31.72 0.31
CA SER A 815 12.72 30.74 -0.64
C SER A 815 13.38 29.35 -0.52
N ALA A 816 14.61 29.24 -0.01
CA ALA A 816 15.26 27.94 0.19
C ALA A 816 14.62 27.23 1.38
N LEU A 817 14.38 27.94 2.48
CA LEU A 817 13.69 27.41 3.64
C LEU A 817 12.28 26.91 3.30
N ASN A 818 11.52 27.68 2.50
CA ASN A 818 10.20 27.26 2.01
C ASN A 818 10.28 25.95 1.19
N LYS A 819 11.29 25.81 0.32
CA LYS A 819 11.49 24.59 -0.47
C LYS A 819 11.88 23.39 0.39
N VAL A 820 12.74 23.59 1.40
CA VAL A 820 13.17 22.53 2.32
C VAL A 820 11.99 22.03 3.15
N TRP A 821 11.21 22.94 3.74
CA TRP A 821 10.00 22.56 4.46
C TRP A 821 9.00 21.83 3.56
N ALA A 822 8.75 22.35 2.35
CA ALA A 822 7.85 21.71 1.39
C ALA A 822 8.31 20.30 1.02
N LEU A 823 9.61 20.08 0.77
CA LEU A 823 10.16 18.74 0.50
C LEU A 823 9.88 17.78 1.66
N SER A 824 10.11 18.21 2.90
CA SER A 824 9.90 17.39 4.09
C SER A 824 8.42 17.09 4.32
N ARG A 825 7.55 18.10 4.30
CA ARG A 825 6.11 17.96 4.47
C ARG A 825 5.48 17.09 3.39
N ASN A 826 5.91 17.25 2.15
CA ASN A 826 5.49 16.40 1.03
C ASN A 826 5.93 14.94 1.22
N THR A 827 7.09 14.71 1.82
CA THR A 827 7.55 13.35 2.13
C THR A 827 6.68 12.70 3.20
N ILE A 828 6.28 13.43 4.23
CA ILE A 828 5.35 12.92 5.26
C ILE A 828 3.99 12.57 4.64
N GLU A 829 3.36 13.49 3.91
CA GLU A 829 2.08 13.26 3.24
C GLU A 829 2.11 12.01 2.36
N THR A 830 3.11 11.92 1.49
CA THR A 830 3.22 10.79 0.55
C THR A 830 3.63 9.50 1.27
N GLY A 831 4.54 9.56 2.25
CA GLY A 831 5.00 8.39 3.01
C GLY A 831 3.95 7.80 3.94
N ASN A 832 2.94 8.58 4.34
CA ASN A 832 1.80 8.13 5.11
C ASN A 832 0.87 7.26 4.26
N GLN A 833 0.92 5.96 4.51
CA GLN A 833 0.09 4.95 3.85
C GLN A 833 -0.69 4.17 4.92
N ASN A 834 -0.70 2.83 4.86
CA ASN A 834 -1.36 2.00 5.86
C ASN A 834 -0.46 1.61 7.04
N LEU A 835 0.82 2.00 7.00
CA LEU A 835 1.83 1.78 8.04
C LEU A 835 3.01 2.75 7.80
N TYR A 836 3.71 3.18 8.85
CA TYR A 836 5.03 3.81 8.72
C TYR A 836 6.10 2.79 8.34
N VAL A 837 6.93 3.16 7.37
CA VAL A 837 8.04 2.34 6.85
C VAL A 837 9.18 3.26 6.45
N ASP A 838 10.40 2.71 6.38
CA ASP A 838 11.61 3.38 5.88
C ASP A 838 11.36 4.05 4.51
N SER A 839 10.78 3.27 3.60
CA SER A 839 10.52 3.69 2.23
C SER A 839 9.56 2.73 1.56
N TRP A 840 8.65 3.27 0.75
CA TRP A 840 7.73 2.46 -0.06
C TRP A 840 8.37 1.85 -1.32
N GLU A 841 9.66 2.11 -1.54
CA GLU A 841 10.43 1.60 -2.68
C GLU A 841 11.13 0.26 -2.37
N ARG A 842 12.22 0.29 -1.59
CA ARG A 842 13.17 -0.83 -1.46
C ARG A 842 12.68 -1.94 -0.54
N GLU A 843 12.35 -1.58 0.71
CA GLU A 843 12.13 -2.56 1.77
C GLU A 843 10.67 -2.61 2.19
N ARG A 844 10.00 -1.45 2.28
CA ARG A 844 8.67 -1.32 2.91
C ARG A 844 8.70 -1.87 4.34
N GLY A 845 9.85 -1.68 5.01
CA GLY A 845 10.18 -2.20 6.33
C GLY A 845 9.87 -1.18 7.41
N TYR A 846 9.48 -1.64 8.59
CA TYR A 846 9.25 -0.79 9.75
C TYR A 846 10.53 -0.70 10.58
N TYR A 847 10.86 0.51 11.03
CA TYR A 847 12.02 0.79 11.87
C TYR A 847 11.67 1.88 12.89
N GLU A 848 12.13 1.74 14.13
CA GLU A 848 11.69 2.58 15.25
C GLU A 848 12.13 4.03 15.10
N ALA A 849 13.38 4.28 14.68
CA ALA A 849 13.90 5.63 14.47
C ALA A 849 13.17 6.35 13.33
N ASP A 850 12.96 5.67 12.20
CA ASP A 850 12.18 6.17 11.07
C ASP A 850 10.75 6.49 11.46
N SER A 851 10.10 5.58 12.19
CA SER A 851 8.71 5.75 12.63
C SER A 851 8.58 6.91 13.62
N TYR A 852 9.58 7.12 14.49
CA TYR A 852 9.60 8.26 15.40
C TYR A 852 9.71 9.60 14.65
N LEU A 853 10.68 9.71 13.73
CA LEU A 853 10.86 10.95 12.95
C LEU A 853 9.67 11.23 12.02
N GLN A 854 9.08 10.19 11.43
CA GLN A 854 7.86 10.32 10.64
C GLN A 854 6.66 10.71 11.52
N LEU A 855 6.53 10.15 12.73
CA LEU A 855 5.50 10.56 13.69
C LEU A 855 5.62 12.05 14.00
N LEU A 856 6.79 12.53 14.41
CA LEU A 856 7.01 13.95 14.70
C LEU A 856 6.63 14.83 13.49
N GLY A 857 7.11 14.48 12.29
CA GLY A 857 6.73 15.17 11.06
C GLY A 857 5.22 15.20 10.83
N ASN A 858 4.53 14.10 11.10
CA ASN A 858 3.08 14.01 10.93
C ASN A 858 2.29 14.80 11.98
N LEU A 859 2.71 14.78 13.25
CA LEU A 859 2.06 15.55 14.32
C LEU A 859 2.05 17.05 14.01
N TYR A 860 3.15 17.59 13.47
CA TYR A 860 3.25 19.01 13.15
C TYR A 860 2.69 19.43 11.78
N THR A 861 2.35 18.49 10.90
CA THR A 861 1.85 18.81 9.54
C THR A 861 0.43 18.33 9.26
N GLY A 862 0.04 17.15 9.74
CA GLY A 862 -1.27 16.54 9.54
C GLY A 862 -2.10 16.37 10.83
N GLY A 863 -1.47 16.35 12.01
CA GLY A 863 -2.16 16.34 13.31
C GLY A 863 -2.77 14.99 13.74
N ASP A 864 -2.87 14.00 12.84
CA ASP A 864 -3.44 12.68 13.16
C ASP A 864 -2.38 11.71 13.71
N ALA A 865 -2.45 11.39 14.99
CA ALA A 865 -1.54 10.44 15.63
C ALA A 865 -1.88 8.96 15.35
N ALA A 866 -3.10 8.63 14.92
CA ALA A 866 -3.59 7.25 14.90
C ALA A 866 -2.75 6.31 14.02
N LEU A 867 -2.29 6.80 12.86
CA LEU A 867 -1.41 6.03 11.96
C LEU A 867 -0.06 5.72 12.62
N GLY A 868 0.51 6.70 13.33
CA GLY A 868 1.75 6.53 14.07
C GLY A 868 1.60 5.57 15.24
N ASP A 869 0.59 5.74 16.08
CA ASP A 869 0.29 4.86 17.20
C ASP A 869 0.08 3.41 16.74
N TYR A 870 -0.68 3.22 15.65
CA TYR A 870 -0.86 1.90 15.06
C TYR A 870 0.44 1.31 14.54
N SER A 871 1.26 2.11 13.85
CA SER A 871 2.56 1.66 13.34
C SER A 871 3.52 1.28 14.47
N LEU A 872 3.53 2.04 15.56
CA LEU A 872 4.34 1.75 16.75
C LEU A 872 3.89 0.47 17.45
N SER A 873 2.60 0.14 17.43
CA SER A 873 2.10 -1.13 17.98
C SER A 873 2.75 -2.36 17.32
N LEU A 874 3.14 -2.26 16.04
CA LEU A 874 3.91 -3.31 15.36
C LEU A 874 5.30 -3.46 15.96
N LEU A 875 6.00 -2.34 16.17
CA LEU A 875 7.36 -2.28 16.68
C LEU A 875 7.46 -2.68 18.16
N LEU A 876 6.38 -2.53 18.93
CA LEU A 876 6.30 -3.05 20.30
C LEU A 876 6.59 -4.56 20.32
N SER A 877 6.04 -5.33 19.38
CA SER A 877 6.22 -6.79 19.30
C SER A 877 7.34 -7.23 18.35
N ASN A 878 7.83 -6.33 17.48
CA ASN A 878 8.80 -6.65 16.44
C ASN A 878 9.95 -5.66 16.47
N ARG A 879 10.71 -5.65 17.58
CA ARG A 879 11.88 -4.79 17.68
C ARG A 879 12.89 -5.12 16.58
N THR A 880 13.60 -4.11 16.13
CA THR A 880 14.71 -4.27 15.20
C THR A 880 16.02 -4.47 15.97
N TRP A 881 17.14 -4.46 15.25
CA TRP A 881 18.42 -4.92 15.74
C TRP A 881 19.24 -3.91 16.57
N PRO A 882 19.24 -2.57 16.34
CA PRO A 882 20.12 -1.67 17.08
C PRO A 882 19.72 -1.50 18.54
N THR A 883 20.70 -1.23 19.41
CA THR A 883 20.46 -1.00 20.84
C THR A 883 19.53 0.17 21.10
N GLU A 884 19.71 1.27 20.38
CA GLU A 884 18.91 2.49 20.58
C GLU A 884 17.49 2.42 20.04
N TRP A 885 17.20 1.55 19.06
CA TRP A 885 15.92 1.61 18.34
C TRP A 885 14.72 1.19 19.18
N PRO A 886 14.77 0.15 20.02
CA PRO A 886 13.69 -0.17 20.95
C PRO A 886 13.24 1.03 21.81
N MET A 887 14.20 1.87 22.24
CA MET A 887 13.93 3.05 23.07
C MET A 887 13.12 4.12 22.33
N TYR A 888 13.26 4.27 21.00
CA TYR A 888 12.43 5.22 20.23
C TYR A 888 10.94 4.93 20.30
N THR A 889 10.51 3.70 20.61
CA THR A 889 9.07 3.43 20.83
C THR A 889 8.53 4.09 22.09
N ILE A 890 9.37 4.29 23.12
CA ILE A 890 9.03 5.03 24.33
C ILE A 890 8.86 6.51 23.97
N LEU A 891 9.88 7.10 23.34
CA LEU A 891 9.87 8.50 22.91
C LEU A 891 8.67 8.81 22.02
N ALA A 892 8.39 7.94 21.03
CA ALA A 892 7.31 8.15 20.09
C ALA A 892 5.92 8.10 20.74
N LEU A 893 5.66 7.13 21.62
CA LEU A 893 4.37 7.06 22.32
C LEU A 893 4.21 8.17 23.36
N HIS A 894 5.30 8.58 24.02
CA HIS A 894 5.31 9.76 24.87
C HIS A 894 4.96 11.04 24.10
N ASP A 895 5.64 11.30 22.98
CA ASP A 895 5.41 12.52 22.19
C ASP A 895 4.03 12.50 21.52
N SER A 896 3.49 11.32 21.19
CA SER A 896 2.08 11.15 20.79
C SER A 896 1.11 11.53 21.92
N TYR A 897 1.40 11.12 23.16
CA TYR A 897 0.63 11.52 24.34
C TYR A 897 0.71 13.03 24.59
N GLU A 898 1.89 13.63 24.50
CA GLU A 898 2.05 15.07 24.65
C GLU A 898 1.27 15.86 23.58
N ALA A 899 1.17 15.33 22.36
CA ALA A 899 0.41 15.96 21.29
C ALA A 899 -1.12 15.75 21.40
N THR A 900 -1.57 14.62 21.93
CA THR A 900 -2.99 14.22 21.89
C THR A 900 -3.71 14.26 23.24
N GLY A 901 -2.96 14.24 24.35
CA GLY A 901 -3.47 14.05 25.71
C GLY A 901 -4.03 12.65 25.98
N SER A 902 -3.93 11.71 25.03
CA SER A 902 -4.56 10.39 25.14
C SER A 902 -3.66 9.38 25.83
N THR A 903 -4.10 8.83 26.96
CA THR A 903 -3.38 7.77 27.70
C THR A 903 -3.72 6.37 27.18
N ALA A 904 -4.61 6.22 26.20
CA ALA A 904 -5.06 4.91 25.73
C ALA A 904 -3.94 4.07 25.09
N PRO A 905 -3.11 4.59 24.16
CA PRO A 905 -1.97 3.84 23.63
C PRO A 905 -0.95 3.49 24.72
N LEU A 906 -0.68 4.43 25.64
CA LEU A 906 0.24 4.24 26.76
C LEU A 906 -0.21 3.10 27.68
N SER A 907 -1.48 3.11 28.09
CA SER A 907 -2.04 2.09 28.98
C SER A 907 -1.99 0.70 28.35
N ALA A 908 -2.18 0.59 27.03
CA ALA A 908 -2.12 -0.69 26.32
C ALA A 908 -0.68 -1.20 26.18
N ALA A 909 0.30 -0.30 26.06
CA ALA A 909 1.69 -0.63 25.80
C ALA A 909 2.60 -0.67 27.04
N TYR A 910 2.15 -0.16 28.20
CA TYR A 910 3.00 0.14 29.37
C TYR A 910 3.97 -0.99 29.73
N THR A 911 3.48 -2.21 29.93
CA THR A 911 4.34 -3.36 30.29
C THR A 911 5.35 -3.70 29.20
N THR A 912 4.97 -3.58 27.92
CA THR A 912 5.90 -3.81 26.81
C THR A 912 6.97 -2.72 26.75
N LEU A 913 6.60 -1.46 27.02
CA LEU A 913 7.55 -0.33 27.08
C LEU A 913 8.58 -0.48 28.19
N GLN A 914 8.19 -1.01 29.35
CA GLN A 914 9.16 -1.33 30.42
C GLN A 914 10.27 -2.27 29.92
N GLY A 915 9.92 -3.24 29.06
CA GLY A 915 10.89 -4.15 28.45
C GLY A 915 11.73 -3.54 27.32
N LYS A 916 11.50 -2.28 26.94
CA LYS A 916 12.31 -1.53 25.95
C LYS A 916 13.36 -0.64 26.62
N LEU A 917 13.31 -0.48 27.94
CA LEU A 917 14.30 0.26 28.71
C LEU A 917 15.64 -0.50 28.72
N PRO A 918 16.78 0.21 28.72
CA PRO A 918 18.11 -0.39 28.72
C PRO A 918 18.53 -0.87 30.13
N ASP A 919 17.57 -1.35 30.94
CA ASP A 919 17.77 -1.73 32.35
C ASP A 919 18.84 -2.81 32.52
N GLU A 920 18.98 -3.70 31.55
CA GLU A 920 20.00 -4.76 31.55
C GLU A 920 21.44 -4.22 31.48
N TRP A 921 21.63 -3.00 30.99
CA TRP A 921 22.94 -2.34 30.87
C TRP A 921 23.10 -1.16 31.84
N TYR A 922 22.11 -0.86 32.68
CA TYR A 922 22.21 0.23 33.63
C TYR A 922 23.15 -0.14 34.80
N ASP A 923 24.29 0.53 34.89
CA ASP A 923 25.26 0.40 35.96
C ASP A 923 25.01 1.46 37.05
N SER A 924 24.40 1.03 38.15
CA SER A 924 24.06 1.91 39.28
C SER A 924 25.27 2.50 40.00
N SER A 925 26.46 1.91 39.86
CA SER A 925 27.68 2.42 40.50
C SER A 925 28.26 3.64 39.77
N THR A 926 28.04 3.72 38.46
CA THR A 926 28.46 4.85 37.62
C THR A 926 27.31 5.79 37.27
N GLY A 927 26.07 5.31 37.34
CA GLY A 927 24.88 6.02 36.88
C GLY A 927 24.74 6.04 35.36
N LEU A 928 25.44 5.16 34.63
CA LEU A 928 25.51 5.15 33.17
C LEU A 928 25.08 3.79 32.60
N ILE A 929 24.74 3.78 31.31
CA ILE A 929 24.61 2.58 30.49
C ILE A 929 25.99 2.05 30.15
N HIS A 930 26.29 0.83 30.60
CA HIS A 930 27.55 0.12 30.44
C HIS A 930 27.38 -1.12 29.56
N LYS A 931 27.99 -1.11 28.38
CA LYS A 931 27.92 -2.19 27.41
C LYS A 931 29.31 -2.67 27.00
N THR A 932 29.70 -3.86 27.47
CA THR A 932 30.98 -4.49 27.10
C THR A 932 30.93 -5.31 25.81
N THR A 933 29.73 -5.56 25.28
CA THR A 933 29.46 -6.26 24.02
C THR A 933 28.53 -5.41 23.13
N GLY A 934 28.66 -5.55 21.81
CA GLY A 934 27.85 -4.79 20.84
C GLY A 934 28.25 -3.32 20.64
N SER A 935 29.10 -2.77 21.50
CA SER A 935 29.58 -1.37 21.40
C SER A 935 30.83 -1.21 20.53
N ASN A 936 30.82 -1.79 19.34
CA ASN A 936 31.97 -1.77 18.41
C ASN A 936 31.66 -1.08 17.08
N GLY A 937 30.50 -0.41 16.98
CA GLY A 937 30.03 0.24 15.76
C GLY A 937 29.66 -0.72 14.63
N ALA A 938 29.57 -2.03 14.90
CA ALA A 938 29.13 -3.00 13.91
C ALA A 938 27.70 -2.67 13.45
N SER A 939 27.49 -2.73 12.13
CA SER A 939 26.18 -2.49 11.53
C SER A 939 25.42 -3.79 11.40
N SER A 940 24.10 -3.72 11.57
CA SER A 940 23.17 -4.84 11.30
C SER A 940 23.38 -6.07 12.18
N CYS A 941 23.72 -5.88 13.46
CA CYS A 941 23.75 -6.93 14.48
C CYS A 941 22.91 -6.58 15.71
N ASN A 942 22.31 -7.60 16.32
CA ASN A 942 21.45 -7.41 17.49
C ASN A 942 22.22 -6.76 18.64
N ASP A 943 21.62 -5.72 19.22
CA ASP A 943 22.16 -4.93 20.33
C ASP A 943 23.55 -4.35 20.06
N CYS A 944 23.80 -4.01 18.79
CA CYS A 944 24.95 -3.22 18.40
C CYS A 944 24.61 -1.74 18.38
N ASP A 945 25.53 -0.91 18.88
CA ASP A 945 25.36 0.54 18.89
C ASP A 945 25.55 1.06 17.45
N ILE A 946 24.53 1.71 16.88
CA ILE A 946 24.62 2.25 15.52
C ILE A 946 25.09 3.70 15.52
N VAL A 947 24.61 4.53 16.46
CA VAL A 947 24.83 5.98 16.60
C VAL A 947 24.34 6.83 15.42
N ASP A 948 24.74 6.47 14.21
CA ASP A 948 24.35 7.14 12.98
C ASP A 948 24.48 6.19 11.77
N TRP A 949 23.75 6.49 10.69
CA TRP A 949 23.69 5.66 9.49
C TRP A 949 23.70 6.47 8.19
N PRO A 950 24.55 6.13 7.19
CA PRO A 950 25.50 5.01 7.16
C PRO A 950 26.74 5.25 8.03
N SER A 951 27.56 4.22 8.23
CA SER A 951 28.77 4.29 9.07
C SER A 951 29.76 5.39 8.67
N SER A 952 29.79 5.76 7.38
CA SER A 952 30.58 6.87 6.85
C SER A 952 30.11 8.25 7.29
N GLN A 953 28.97 8.36 7.98
CA GLN A 953 28.39 9.62 8.45
C GLN A 953 28.47 9.77 9.97
N ARG A 954 29.31 9.01 10.66
CA ARG A 954 29.44 9.05 12.13
C ARG A 954 30.43 10.10 12.66
N ASP A 955 30.94 11.00 11.82
CA ASP A 955 32.03 11.94 12.17
C ASP A 955 33.23 11.27 12.88
N GLY A 956 33.53 10.01 12.55
CA GLY A 956 34.60 9.26 13.21
C GLY A 956 34.30 8.79 14.65
N TYR A 957 33.02 8.74 15.06
CA TYR A 957 32.60 8.34 16.42
C TYR A 957 33.36 7.11 16.94
N VAL A 958 33.94 7.24 18.13
CA VAL A 958 34.73 6.21 18.79
C VAL A 958 33.84 5.43 19.75
N PHE A 959 33.47 4.21 19.34
CA PHE A 959 32.64 3.31 20.13
C PHE A 959 33.43 2.64 21.26
N THR A 960 32.84 2.60 22.47
CA THR A 960 33.45 2.05 23.68
C THR A 960 32.40 1.52 24.66
N SER A 961 32.75 1.24 25.92
CA SER A 961 31.82 0.62 26.88
C SER A 961 30.72 1.56 27.39
N TYR A 962 30.98 2.87 27.45
CA TYR A 962 30.01 3.88 27.88
C TYR A 962 29.87 4.93 26.78
N ASN A 963 28.89 4.81 25.89
CA ASN A 963 28.70 5.73 24.76
C ASN A 963 27.74 6.88 25.12
N THR A 964 28.10 8.11 24.77
CA THR A 964 27.31 9.33 25.05
C THR A 964 25.96 9.36 24.34
N VAL A 965 25.84 8.82 23.12
CA VAL A 965 24.55 8.78 22.41
C VAL A 965 23.58 7.80 23.06
N ILE A 966 24.05 6.61 23.46
CA ILE A 966 23.25 5.62 24.18
C ILE A 966 22.82 6.16 25.55
N ASN A 967 23.80 6.67 26.32
CA ASN A 967 23.69 7.88 27.15
C ASN A 967 22.38 8.69 27.11
N ALA A 968 22.32 9.54 26.09
CA ALA A 968 21.29 10.53 25.87
C ALA A 968 19.91 9.91 25.61
N ILE A 969 19.86 8.85 24.81
CA ILE A 969 18.60 8.17 24.49
C ILE A 969 18.05 7.48 25.74
N ALA A 970 18.91 6.84 26.53
CA ALA A 970 18.51 6.22 27.80
C ALA A 970 17.99 7.27 28.79
N TYR A 971 18.67 8.42 28.93
CA TYR A 971 18.18 9.53 29.74
C TYR A 971 16.76 9.94 29.36
N ARG A 972 16.53 10.23 28.06
CA ARG A 972 15.21 10.62 27.57
C ARG A 972 14.18 9.52 27.79
N SER A 973 14.53 8.27 27.53
CA SER A 973 13.62 7.13 27.72
C SER A 973 13.17 6.95 29.16
N TYR A 974 14.08 7.13 30.14
CA TYR A 974 13.69 7.09 31.55
C TYR A 974 12.87 8.32 31.96
N ALA A 975 13.15 9.50 31.41
CA ALA A 975 12.34 10.68 31.67
C ALA A 975 10.91 10.48 31.14
N ASP A 976 10.78 10.06 29.88
CA ASP A 976 9.49 9.81 29.23
C ASP A 976 8.71 8.68 29.91
N MET A 977 9.39 7.61 30.35
CA MET A 977 8.74 6.57 31.15
C MET A 977 8.31 7.06 32.54
N ALA A 978 8.98 8.05 33.12
CA ALA A 978 8.54 8.67 34.38
C ALA A 978 7.24 9.46 34.17
N ASP A 979 7.14 10.20 33.06
CA ASP A 979 5.97 10.99 32.69
C ASP A 979 4.79 10.07 32.34
N ILE A 980 5.03 9.02 31.53
CA ILE A 980 4.04 7.97 31.23
C ILE A 980 3.56 7.30 32.52
N ALA A 981 4.48 6.89 33.41
CA ALA A 981 4.13 6.27 34.68
C ALA A 981 3.27 7.21 35.55
N THR A 982 3.59 8.51 35.57
CA THR A 982 2.80 9.53 36.26
C THR A 982 1.40 9.65 35.69
N ALA A 983 1.26 9.77 34.37
CA ALA A 983 -0.02 9.85 33.67
C ALA A 983 -0.91 8.62 33.90
N LEU A 984 -0.32 7.45 34.12
CA LEU A 984 -1.01 6.19 34.40
C LEU A 984 -1.16 5.88 35.90
N GLY A 985 -0.76 6.79 36.80
CA GLY A 985 -0.87 6.60 38.25
C GLY A 985 0.11 5.57 38.85
N LYS A 986 1.20 5.25 38.16
CA LYS A 986 2.25 4.30 38.56
C LYS A 986 3.37 5.01 39.35
N THR A 987 3.02 5.56 40.50
CA THR A 987 3.88 6.48 41.27
C THR A 987 5.26 5.91 41.66
N SER A 988 5.35 4.62 42.02
CA SER A 988 6.64 3.98 42.36
C SER A 988 7.57 3.84 41.15
N ASP A 989 7.01 3.51 39.99
CA ASP A 989 7.76 3.40 38.74
C ASP A 989 8.24 4.78 38.31
N ALA A 990 7.35 5.79 38.38
CA ALA A 990 7.67 7.19 38.08
C ALA A 990 8.87 7.70 38.91
N ALA A 991 8.87 7.44 40.23
CA ALA A 991 9.97 7.81 41.11
C ALA A 991 11.29 7.10 40.73
N THR A 992 11.20 5.82 40.38
CA THR A 992 12.37 5.01 39.97
C THR A 992 12.99 5.53 38.67
N TYR A 993 12.16 5.77 37.66
CA TYR A 993 12.61 6.28 36.36
C TYR A 993 13.15 7.71 36.47
N THR A 994 12.50 8.56 37.26
CA THR A 994 13.02 9.92 37.59
C THR A 994 14.42 9.85 38.18
N ALA A 995 14.65 8.95 39.15
CA ALA A 995 15.96 8.80 39.79
C ALA A 995 17.04 8.31 38.81
N LYS A 996 16.72 7.36 37.93
CA LYS A 996 17.64 6.87 36.88
C LYS A 996 17.97 7.97 35.86
N ALA A 997 16.97 8.69 35.37
CA ALA A 997 17.17 9.82 34.46
C ALA A 997 18.09 10.89 35.10
N ALA A 998 17.83 11.26 36.35
CA ALA A 998 18.67 12.22 37.08
C ALA A 998 20.11 11.72 37.26
N ALA A 999 20.31 10.43 37.58
CA ALA A 999 21.62 9.82 37.71
C ALA A 999 22.42 9.86 36.40
N ILE A 1000 21.81 9.47 35.29
CA ILE A 1000 22.44 9.52 33.95
C ILE A 1000 22.80 10.96 33.59
N LYS A 1001 21.88 11.91 33.78
CA LYS A 1001 22.15 13.32 33.49
C LYS A 1001 23.32 13.87 34.29
N SER A 1002 23.38 13.54 35.58
CA SER A 1002 24.49 13.94 36.43
C SER A 1002 25.82 13.30 35.98
N ALA A 1003 25.82 11.99 35.72
CA ALA A 1003 27.03 11.26 35.34
C ALA A 1003 27.60 11.69 33.98
N VAL A 1004 26.75 11.86 32.97
CA VAL A 1004 27.18 12.32 31.63
C VAL A 1004 27.77 13.73 31.72
N ASN A 1005 27.10 14.66 32.41
CA ASN A 1005 27.61 16.03 32.57
C ASN A 1005 28.89 16.11 33.42
N ALA A 1006 29.06 15.21 34.39
CA ALA A 1006 30.26 15.20 35.23
C ALA A 1006 31.48 14.60 34.51
N ARG A 1007 31.28 13.64 33.59
CA ARG A 1007 32.37 12.80 33.07
C ARG A 1007 32.62 12.92 31.56
N MET A 1008 31.61 13.29 30.78
CA MET A 1008 31.68 13.34 29.31
C MET A 1008 31.61 14.76 28.74
N TRP A 1009 31.14 15.74 29.53
CA TRP A 1009 31.16 17.15 29.14
C TRP A 1009 32.57 17.74 29.22
N ASP A 1010 32.98 18.48 28.20
CA ASP A 1010 34.21 19.27 28.21
C ASP A 1010 33.91 20.75 27.96
N SER A 1011 33.95 21.54 29.03
CA SER A 1011 33.70 22.98 28.96
C SER A 1011 34.76 23.76 28.17
N SER A 1012 35.99 23.24 28.03
CA SER A 1012 37.04 23.90 27.24
C SER A 1012 36.79 23.79 25.74
N LYS A 1013 36.10 22.72 25.32
CA LYS A 1013 35.67 22.49 23.94
C LYS A 1013 34.25 23.01 23.69
N GLY A 1014 33.43 23.11 24.73
CA GLY A 1014 32.00 23.36 24.61
C GLY A 1014 31.26 22.19 23.98
N ALA A 1015 31.73 20.96 24.20
CA ALA A 1015 31.24 19.75 23.52
C ALA A 1015 31.25 18.53 24.46
N TYR A 1016 30.42 17.54 24.14
CA TYR A 1016 30.46 16.23 24.76
C TYR A 1016 31.42 15.29 24.02
N ARG A 1017 32.17 14.53 24.79
CA ARG A 1017 33.02 13.42 24.32
C ARG A 1017 32.18 12.25 23.87
N ASP A 1018 32.73 11.39 23.02
CA ASP A 1018 32.00 10.21 22.51
C ASP A 1018 31.66 9.17 23.59
N GLY A 1019 32.44 9.11 24.67
CA GLY A 1019 32.21 8.15 25.74
C GLY A 1019 33.36 7.98 26.71
N LEU A 1020 33.28 6.89 27.49
CA LEU A 1020 34.32 6.43 28.41
C LEU A 1020 34.70 4.98 28.12
N ASN A 1021 35.99 4.67 28.28
CA ASN A 1021 36.48 3.29 28.29
C ASN A 1021 35.92 2.49 29.46
N ASN A 1022 36.13 1.18 29.40
CA ASN A 1022 35.69 0.25 30.44
C ASN A 1022 36.26 0.56 31.84
N ASP A 1023 37.44 1.20 31.91
CA ASP A 1023 38.08 1.64 33.15
C ASP A 1023 37.64 3.05 33.59
N GLY A 1024 36.70 3.67 32.88
CA GLY A 1024 36.19 5.01 33.15
C GLY A 1024 37.05 6.15 32.58
N THR A 1025 38.14 5.85 31.86
CA THR A 1025 38.95 6.89 31.20
C THR A 1025 38.19 7.53 30.04
N VAL A 1026 38.34 8.84 29.88
CA VAL A 1026 37.62 9.60 28.85
C VAL A 1026 38.16 9.32 27.44
N ILE A 1027 37.27 9.34 26.46
CA ILE A 1027 37.64 9.36 25.05
C ILE A 1027 37.88 10.81 24.61
N ASP A 1028 39.06 11.08 24.04
CA ASP A 1028 39.40 12.42 23.50
C ASP A 1028 38.99 12.58 22.03
N HIS A 1029 37.71 12.33 21.77
CA HIS A 1029 37.05 12.55 20.49
C HIS A 1029 35.65 13.11 20.72
N TYR A 1030 35.18 13.96 19.79
CA TYR A 1030 34.01 14.82 19.94
C TYR A 1030 33.17 14.82 18.66
N ALA A 1031 32.61 13.67 18.31
CA ALA A 1031 31.71 13.55 17.17
C ALA A 1031 30.48 14.45 17.37
N VAL A 1032 29.95 15.04 16.28
CA VAL A 1032 28.77 15.91 16.36
C VAL A 1032 27.55 15.21 17.00
N GLN A 1033 27.42 13.89 16.81
CA GLN A 1033 26.35 13.07 17.35
C GLN A 1033 26.30 13.12 18.88
N ALA A 1034 27.45 13.03 19.55
CA ALA A 1034 27.50 13.03 21.02
C ALA A 1034 26.89 14.32 21.59
N SER A 1035 27.24 15.47 21.02
CA SER A 1035 26.75 16.77 21.48
C SER A 1035 25.33 17.09 21.01
N ALA A 1036 24.98 16.72 19.78
CA ALA A 1036 23.64 16.91 19.23
C ALA A 1036 22.58 16.13 20.03
N PHE A 1037 22.79 14.83 20.24
CA PHE A 1037 21.87 13.98 20.98
C PHE A 1037 21.79 14.39 22.46
N ALA A 1038 22.92 14.66 23.11
CA ALA A 1038 22.90 15.10 24.51
C ALA A 1038 22.09 16.39 24.70
N THR A 1039 22.19 17.33 23.76
CA THR A 1039 21.44 18.59 23.84
C THR A 1039 19.97 18.42 23.47
N ALA A 1040 19.67 17.78 22.33
CA ALA A 1040 18.30 17.57 21.86
C ALA A 1040 17.45 16.77 22.86
N PHE A 1041 18.07 15.86 23.62
CA PHE A 1041 17.39 15.04 24.61
C PHE A 1041 17.47 15.58 26.04
N GLY A 1042 17.96 16.80 26.23
CA GLY A 1042 17.84 17.53 27.50
C GLY A 1042 18.91 17.21 28.55
N LEU A 1043 20.02 16.56 28.19
CA LEU A 1043 21.16 16.40 29.10
C LEU A 1043 21.88 17.73 29.34
N ALA A 1044 22.02 18.56 28.31
CA ALA A 1044 22.67 19.86 28.40
C ALA A 1044 21.75 20.90 29.05
N GLY A 1045 22.24 21.63 30.05
CA GLY A 1045 21.58 22.85 30.54
C GLY A 1045 21.75 24.01 29.54
N SER A 1046 20.99 25.10 29.70
CA SER A 1046 20.95 26.20 28.73
C SER A 1046 22.33 26.80 28.39
N SER A 1047 23.22 26.93 29.39
CA SER A 1047 24.58 27.45 29.17
C SER A 1047 25.49 26.47 28.41
N GLN A 1048 25.29 25.16 28.59
CA GLN A 1048 25.98 24.12 27.84
C GLN A 1048 25.43 24.05 26.41
N ALA A 1049 24.10 24.11 26.24
CA ALA A 1049 23.44 24.09 24.94
C ALA A 1049 23.94 25.23 24.03
N ALA A 1050 24.12 26.44 24.57
CA ALA A 1050 24.69 27.57 23.80
C ALA A 1050 26.14 27.32 23.33
N GLN A 1051 26.96 26.68 24.17
CA GLN A 1051 28.32 26.30 23.82
C GLN A 1051 28.34 25.17 22.79
N VAL A 1052 27.49 24.16 22.97
CA VAL A 1052 27.31 23.04 22.03
C VAL A 1052 26.88 23.56 20.66
N ALA A 1053 25.88 24.43 20.59
CA ALA A 1053 25.43 25.01 19.32
C ALA A 1053 26.58 25.71 18.60
N THR A 1054 27.40 26.47 19.34
CA THR A 1054 28.60 27.13 18.78
C THR A 1054 29.61 26.11 18.27
N TYR A 1055 29.90 25.05 19.04
CA TYR A 1055 30.78 23.95 18.62
C TYR A 1055 30.28 23.27 17.34
N LEU A 1056 29.02 22.85 17.32
CA LEU A 1056 28.38 22.20 16.18
C LEU A 1056 28.43 23.10 14.94
N GLY A 1057 28.29 24.42 15.10
CA GLY A 1057 28.39 25.39 14.01
C GLY A 1057 29.75 25.36 13.30
N THR A 1058 30.83 25.07 14.02
CA THR A 1058 32.19 24.93 13.43
C THR A 1058 32.38 23.63 12.65
N ARG A 1059 31.53 22.63 12.90
CA ARG A 1059 31.58 21.30 12.29
C ARG A 1059 30.64 21.16 11.09
N GLY A 1060 29.56 21.94 11.07
CA GLY A 1060 28.51 21.83 10.07
C GLY A 1060 27.71 20.54 10.23
N MET A 1061 27.10 20.07 9.13
CA MET A 1061 26.29 18.86 9.11
C MET A 1061 27.15 17.61 8.86
N ALA A 1062 28.11 17.36 9.76
CA ALA A 1062 29.02 16.20 9.72
C ALA A 1062 28.33 14.90 10.19
N CYS A 1063 27.05 14.74 9.89
CA CYS A 1063 26.23 13.60 10.30
C CYS A 1063 25.26 13.20 9.18
N SER A 1064 24.58 12.06 9.36
CA SER A 1064 23.58 11.64 8.39
C SER A 1064 22.29 12.46 8.49
N VAL A 1065 21.39 12.21 7.55
CA VAL A 1065 20.02 12.76 7.57
C VAL A 1065 19.24 12.39 8.83
N TYR A 1066 19.51 11.22 9.45
CA TYR A 1066 18.87 10.78 10.69
C TYR A 1066 19.31 11.63 11.88
N CYS A 1067 20.60 11.92 12.02
CA CYS A 1067 21.11 12.77 13.10
C CYS A 1067 20.81 14.26 12.88
N ALA A 1068 20.65 14.70 11.63
CA ALA A 1068 20.51 16.12 11.28
C ALA A 1068 19.35 16.81 11.99
N GLY A 1069 18.21 16.14 12.18
CA GLY A 1069 17.07 16.70 12.92
C GLY A 1069 17.43 17.08 14.36
N PHE A 1070 18.14 16.20 15.07
CA PHE A 1070 18.60 16.44 16.44
C PHE A 1070 19.72 17.50 16.50
N LEU A 1071 20.57 17.55 15.48
CA LEU A 1071 21.58 18.61 15.36
C LEU A 1071 20.92 19.99 15.21
N ILE A 1072 19.91 20.12 14.35
CA ILE A 1072 19.15 21.37 14.19
C ILE A 1072 18.43 21.74 15.49
N GLN A 1073 17.78 20.77 16.14
CA GLN A 1073 17.14 21.00 17.44
C GLN A 1073 18.15 21.54 18.48
N ALA A 1074 19.33 20.93 18.58
CA ALA A 1074 20.39 21.38 19.50
C ALA A 1074 20.84 22.83 19.26
N MET A 1075 20.82 23.31 18.02
CA MET A 1075 21.12 24.72 17.71
C MET A 1075 20.07 25.68 18.28
N TYR A 1076 18.79 25.33 18.12
CA TYR A 1076 17.69 26.12 18.65
C TYR A 1076 17.59 26.07 20.18
N GLU A 1077 17.92 24.94 20.81
CA GLU A 1077 18.07 24.86 22.28
C GLU A 1077 19.19 25.78 22.79
N GLY A 1078 20.26 25.91 21.99
CA GLY A 1078 21.38 26.82 22.29
C GLY A 1078 21.11 28.29 21.96
N ASN A 1079 19.89 28.67 21.57
CA ASN A 1079 19.53 30.01 21.10
C ASN A 1079 20.47 30.51 19.96
N ARG A 1080 20.85 29.63 19.03
CA ARG A 1080 21.68 29.96 17.85
C ARG A 1080 20.92 29.75 16.53
N PRO A 1081 19.82 30.51 16.30
CA PRO A 1081 19.02 30.37 15.08
C PRO A 1081 19.82 30.71 13.81
N ASP A 1082 20.86 31.55 13.91
CA ASP A 1082 21.77 31.88 12.81
C ASP A 1082 22.51 30.64 12.27
N LEU A 1083 22.96 29.76 13.15
CA LEU A 1083 23.65 28.52 12.78
C LEU A 1083 22.65 27.49 12.24
N ALA A 1084 21.49 27.33 12.89
CA ALA A 1084 20.43 26.45 12.41
C ALA A 1084 19.97 26.84 10.98
N TYR A 1085 19.72 28.13 10.75
CA TYR A 1085 19.35 28.67 9.45
C TYR A 1085 20.41 28.39 8.38
N THR A 1086 21.69 28.60 8.70
CA THR A 1086 22.80 28.32 7.79
C THR A 1086 22.80 26.86 7.31
N LEU A 1087 22.47 25.91 8.21
CA LEU A 1087 22.41 24.49 7.88
C LEU A 1087 21.13 24.11 7.12
N LEU A 1088 19.98 24.65 7.51
CA LEU A 1088 18.69 24.42 6.84
C LEU A 1088 18.71 24.93 5.38
N THR A 1089 19.39 26.05 5.12
CA THR A 1089 19.47 26.68 3.79
C THR A 1089 20.76 26.36 3.03
N SER A 1090 21.64 25.54 3.62
CA SER A 1090 22.91 25.13 2.98
C SER A 1090 22.67 24.51 1.61
N THR A 1091 23.57 24.79 0.67
CA THR A 1091 23.61 24.16 -0.66
C THR A 1091 24.78 23.18 -0.81
N GLY A 1092 25.48 22.87 0.28
CA GLY A 1092 26.58 21.90 0.31
C GLY A 1092 26.08 20.46 0.12
N THR A 1093 26.99 19.49 0.01
CA THR A 1093 26.62 18.09 -0.26
C THR A 1093 25.73 17.46 0.82
N ASN A 1094 25.96 17.81 2.09
CA ASN A 1094 25.13 17.40 3.22
C ASN A 1094 24.05 18.47 3.46
N SER A 1095 23.06 18.53 2.58
CA SER A 1095 21.93 19.47 2.70
C SER A 1095 20.68 18.98 1.98
N TRP A 1096 19.52 19.47 2.42
CA TRP A 1096 18.25 19.25 1.75
C TRP A 1096 18.18 19.94 0.38
N MET A 1097 18.78 21.12 0.21
CA MET A 1097 18.86 21.77 -1.10
C MET A 1097 19.67 20.94 -2.09
N ASN A 1098 20.70 20.21 -1.65
CA ASN A 1098 21.40 19.27 -2.52
C ASN A 1098 20.52 18.09 -2.94
N MET A 1099 19.58 17.60 -2.10
CA MET A 1099 18.59 16.61 -2.53
C MET A 1099 17.70 17.17 -3.66
N ILE A 1100 17.22 18.40 -3.49
CA ILE A 1100 16.39 19.10 -4.48
C ILE A 1100 17.16 19.29 -5.79
N ASN A 1101 18.43 19.70 -5.72
CA ASN A 1101 19.29 19.88 -6.88
C ASN A 1101 19.61 18.55 -7.59
N GLN A 1102 19.59 17.43 -6.88
CA GLN A 1102 19.68 16.08 -7.45
C GLN A 1102 18.35 15.60 -8.09
N GLY A 1103 17.30 16.43 -8.09
CA GLY A 1103 16.01 16.15 -8.69
C GLY A 1103 15.04 15.37 -7.80
N ALA A 1104 15.35 15.22 -6.51
CA ALA A 1104 14.50 14.49 -5.56
C ALA A 1104 13.14 15.18 -5.40
N GLY A 1105 12.05 14.40 -5.50
CA GLY A 1105 10.68 14.87 -5.25
C GLY A 1105 10.17 14.61 -3.83
N ALA A 1106 10.96 13.91 -3.01
CA ALA A 1106 10.80 13.65 -1.59
C ALA A 1106 12.21 13.53 -0.97
N THR A 1107 12.33 13.49 0.36
CA THR A 1107 13.64 13.41 1.02
C THR A 1107 14.32 12.06 0.75
N MET A 1108 15.65 12.08 0.67
CA MET A 1108 16.47 10.90 0.35
C MET A 1108 16.89 10.13 1.62
N GLU A 1109 17.21 8.84 1.46
CA GLU A 1109 17.73 7.99 2.54
C GLU A 1109 19.11 8.45 3.05
N ALA A 1110 19.94 9.03 2.18
CA ALA A 1110 21.22 9.63 2.53
C ALA A 1110 21.41 10.91 1.70
N TRP A 1111 22.36 11.77 2.07
CA TRP A 1111 22.56 13.03 1.35
C TRP A 1111 22.94 12.84 -0.12
N THR A 1112 23.72 11.78 -0.42
CA THR A 1112 24.20 11.49 -1.78
C THR A 1112 24.33 9.99 -2.03
N LEU A 1113 24.30 9.60 -3.31
CA LEU A 1113 24.62 8.22 -3.73
C LEU A 1113 26.09 7.83 -3.47
N ALA A 1114 27.00 8.80 -3.35
CA ALA A 1114 28.40 8.52 -3.02
C ALA A 1114 28.57 8.01 -1.58
N GLN A 1115 27.72 8.47 -0.66
CA GLN A 1115 27.69 7.99 0.73
C GLN A 1115 27.01 6.62 0.84
N LYS A 1116 25.95 6.40 0.04
CA LYS A 1116 25.18 5.16 0.01
C LYS A 1116 24.61 4.93 -1.39
N SER A 1117 25.18 3.98 -2.12
CA SER A 1117 24.88 3.75 -3.54
C SER A 1117 23.46 3.25 -3.82
N ASN A 1118 22.83 2.60 -2.84
CA ASN A 1118 21.48 2.06 -2.92
C ASN A 1118 20.42 2.96 -2.24
N THR A 1119 20.69 4.26 -2.10
CA THR A 1119 19.77 5.26 -1.52
C THR A 1119 18.42 5.33 -2.24
N THR A 1120 17.33 5.34 -1.47
CA THR A 1120 15.98 5.68 -1.94
C THR A 1120 15.76 7.21 -1.95
N TYR A 1121 14.88 7.70 -2.82
CA TYR A 1121 14.54 9.14 -2.96
C TYR A 1121 13.17 9.47 -2.32
N SER A 1122 12.76 8.66 -1.34
CA SER A 1122 11.47 8.75 -0.65
C SER A 1122 11.57 8.14 0.75
N HIS A 1123 12.36 8.78 1.61
CA HIS A 1123 12.70 8.29 2.95
C HIS A 1123 12.30 9.32 4.03
N PRO A 1124 11.28 9.03 4.87
CA PRO A 1124 10.74 9.99 5.84
C PRO A 1124 11.71 10.42 6.94
N TRP A 1125 12.72 9.62 7.30
CA TRP A 1125 13.66 9.98 8.38
C TRP A 1125 14.49 11.26 8.12
N ALA A 1126 14.50 11.73 6.87
CA ALA A 1126 15.20 12.93 6.44
C ALA A 1126 14.26 14.14 6.41
N ALA A 1127 12.98 13.97 6.75
CA ALA A 1127 11.95 14.99 6.76
C ALA A 1127 11.91 15.80 8.06
N ALA A 1128 12.99 15.80 8.85
CA ALA A 1128 13.07 16.54 10.10
C ALA A 1128 12.67 18.03 10.03
N PRO A 1129 12.96 18.78 8.94
CA PRO A 1129 12.47 20.16 8.80
C PRO A 1129 10.95 20.33 8.90
N ALA A 1130 10.17 19.27 8.64
CA ALA A 1130 8.71 19.28 8.83
C ALA A 1130 8.31 19.54 10.29
N PHE A 1131 9.10 19.07 11.26
CA PHE A 1131 8.90 19.38 12.68
C PHE A 1131 9.88 20.41 13.21
N ASN A 1132 11.15 20.47 12.77
CA ASN A 1132 12.12 21.43 13.32
C ASN A 1132 11.68 22.89 13.12
N ILE A 1133 11.01 23.21 12.01
CA ILE A 1133 10.52 24.58 11.77
C ILE A 1133 9.41 24.95 12.78
N PRO A 1134 8.27 24.25 12.85
CA PRO A 1134 7.24 24.59 13.84
C PRO A 1134 7.70 24.38 15.29
N GLN A 1135 8.36 23.26 15.59
CA GLN A 1135 8.75 22.87 16.95
C GLN A 1135 9.91 23.68 17.51
N ASP A 1136 10.92 24.02 16.70
CA ASP A 1136 12.18 24.58 17.18
C ASP A 1136 12.39 26.04 16.73
N MET A 1137 12.16 26.34 15.44
CA MET A 1137 12.28 27.72 14.93
C MET A 1137 11.16 28.63 15.45
N PHE A 1138 9.91 28.13 15.48
CA PHE A 1138 8.79 28.84 16.11
C PHE A 1138 8.59 28.47 17.58
N GLY A 1139 9.28 27.42 18.05
CA GLY A 1139 9.23 27.00 19.44
C GLY A 1139 7.85 26.51 19.89
N ILE A 1140 6.98 26.08 18.96
CA ILE A 1140 5.63 25.57 19.28
C ILE A 1140 5.79 24.20 19.92
N ARG A 1141 5.65 24.11 21.24
CA ARG A 1141 5.81 22.86 22.00
C ARG A 1141 4.78 22.76 23.10
N ALA A 1142 4.16 21.60 23.24
CA ALA A 1142 3.33 21.29 24.40
C ALA A 1142 4.16 21.43 25.69
N THR A 1143 3.57 22.10 26.68
CA THR A 1143 4.08 22.15 28.06
C THR A 1143 3.17 21.40 29.03
N ALA A 1144 2.01 20.96 28.54
CA ALA A 1144 1.15 19.97 29.15
C ALA A 1144 0.51 19.11 28.04
N PRO A 1145 0.15 17.85 28.34
CA PRO A 1145 -0.38 16.91 27.35
C PRO A 1145 -1.60 17.44 26.60
N GLY A 1146 -1.66 17.14 25.31
CA GLY A 1146 -2.73 17.55 24.40
C GLY A 1146 -2.62 19.00 23.90
N PHE A 1147 -1.50 19.70 24.14
CA PHE A 1147 -1.40 21.16 23.99
C PHE A 1147 -2.35 21.95 24.91
N ALA A 1148 -2.76 21.37 26.05
CA ALA A 1148 -3.58 22.07 27.03
C ALA A 1148 -2.92 23.39 27.50
N THR A 1149 -1.59 23.35 27.66
CA THR A 1149 -0.73 24.53 27.65
C THR A 1149 0.45 24.29 26.73
N PHE A 1150 0.98 25.35 26.15
CA PHE A 1150 2.12 25.26 25.24
C PHE A 1150 2.96 26.52 25.22
N GLN A 1151 4.15 26.45 24.64
CA GLN A 1151 4.99 27.60 24.38
C GLN A 1151 4.95 27.98 22.90
N ILE A 1152 5.18 29.26 22.61
CA ILE A 1152 5.55 29.78 21.28
C ILE A 1152 6.78 30.65 21.47
N LYS A 1153 7.91 30.23 20.90
CA LYS A 1153 9.20 30.92 21.02
C LYS A 1153 9.84 31.09 19.64
N PRO A 1154 9.42 32.11 18.86
CA PRO A 1154 10.00 32.38 17.56
C PRO A 1154 11.44 32.85 17.69
N GLN A 1155 12.34 32.23 16.93
CA GLN A 1155 13.77 32.50 16.93
C GLN A 1155 14.21 33.01 15.56
N PRO A 1156 13.87 34.27 15.20
CA PRO A 1156 14.23 34.85 13.91
C PRO A 1156 15.75 35.06 13.81
N THR A 1157 16.22 35.19 12.56
CA THR A 1157 17.62 35.46 12.23
C THR A 1157 17.65 36.35 10.99
N SER A 1158 18.34 35.96 9.92
CA SER A 1158 18.26 36.57 8.59
C SER A 1158 16.88 36.42 7.91
N VAL A 1159 16.01 35.54 8.42
CA VAL A 1159 14.61 35.45 7.99
C VAL A 1159 13.86 36.66 8.54
N THR A 1160 13.47 37.58 7.66
CA THR A 1160 12.81 38.84 8.05
C THR A 1160 11.36 38.65 8.48
N TRP A 1161 10.63 37.75 7.83
CA TRP A 1161 9.29 37.34 8.27
C TRP A 1161 9.06 35.85 7.98
N ALA A 1162 8.20 35.23 8.78
CA ALA A 1162 7.67 33.90 8.54
C ALA A 1162 6.35 33.67 9.29
N ASN A 1163 5.54 32.72 8.81
CA ASN A 1163 4.38 32.21 9.51
C ASN A 1163 4.32 30.67 9.45
N VAL A 1164 3.69 30.08 10.45
CA VAL A 1164 3.45 28.65 10.54
C VAL A 1164 2.10 28.35 11.21
N THR A 1165 1.46 27.26 10.80
CA THR A 1165 0.31 26.68 11.50
C THR A 1165 0.59 25.23 11.91
N VAL A 1166 0.08 24.84 13.07
CA VAL A 1166 0.20 23.48 13.63
C VAL A 1166 -1.20 22.99 14.02
N PRO A 1167 -1.71 21.90 13.43
CA PRO A 1167 -2.99 21.32 13.83
C PRO A 1167 -2.88 20.57 15.17
N THR A 1168 -3.87 20.75 16.04
CA THR A 1168 -3.98 20.04 17.33
C THR A 1168 -5.41 19.56 17.56
N GLY A 1169 -5.62 18.74 18.60
CA GLY A 1169 -6.97 18.32 19.02
C GLY A 1169 -7.87 19.46 19.50
N HIS A 1170 -7.30 20.61 19.87
CA HIS A 1170 -8.05 21.82 20.28
C HIS A 1170 -8.33 22.77 19.11
N GLY A 1171 -7.76 22.53 17.93
CA GLY A 1171 -7.75 23.44 16.78
C GLY A 1171 -6.35 23.80 16.31
N THR A 1172 -6.24 24.81 15.46
CA THR A 1172 -4.96 25.19 14.83
C THR A 1172 -4.23 26.24 15.67
N ILE A 1173 -3.01 25.93 16.11
CA ILE A 1173 -2.07 26.91 16.65
C ILE A 1173 -1.44 27.65 15.47
N GLY A 1174 -1.50 28.99 15.48
CA GLY A 1174 -0.83 29.85 14.49
C GLY A 1174 0.28 30.67 15.14
N ALA A 1175 1.40 30.85 14.43
CA ALA A 1175 2.45 31.79 14.84
C ALA A 1175 3.06 32.50 13.63
N ALA A 1176 3.34 33.79 13.77
CA ALA A 1176 3.99 34.61 12.76
C ALA A 1176 4.94 35.61 13.41
N PHE A 1177 5.99 36.01 12.69
CA PHE A 1177 6.83 37.13 13.09
C PHE A 1177 7.20 38.02 11.90
N ASP A 1178 7.43 39.32 12.15
CA ASP A 1178 8.04 40.27 11.22
C ASP A 1178 9.13 41.07 11.93
N THR A 1179 10.30 41.15 11.31
CA THR A 1179 11.47 41.85 11.81
C THR A 1179 11.60 43.19 11.10
N THR A 1180 11.48 44.26 11.85
CA THR A 1180 11.51 45.64 11.32
C THR A 1180 12.94 46.14 11.08
N GLY A 1181 13.08 47.27 10.38
CA GLY A 1181 14.38 47.89 10.01
C GLY A 1181 15.30 48.31 11.17
N GLY A 1182 14.89 48.15 12.43
CA GLY A 1182 15.71 48.36 13.63
C GLY A 1182 16.05 47.09 14.42
N GLY A 1183 15.73 45.90 13.89
CA GLY A 1183 15.93 44.62 14.57
C GLY A 1183 14.87 44.27 15.62
N ARG A 1184 13.82 45.10 15.76
CA ARG A 1184 12.64 44.76 16.57
C ARG A 1184 11.85 43.66 15.85
N VAL A 1185 11.45 42.65 16.61
CA VAL A 1185 10.61 41.54 16.16
C VAL A 1185 9.22 41.70 16.75
N ASP A 1186 8.22 41.76 15.88
CA ASP A 1186 6.81 41.76 16.22
C ASP A 1186 6.25 40.36 15.95
N ILE A 1187 5.43 39.82 16.87
CA ILE A 1187 4.93 38.44 16.82
C ILE A 1187 3.41 38.46 16.78
N SER A 1188 2.81 37.59 15.97
CA SER A 1188 1.39 37.24 16.08
C SER A 1188 1.24 35.78 16.45
N VAL A 1189 0.22 35.48 17.26
CA VAL A 1189 -0.14 34.14 17.67
C VAL A 1189 -1.65 33.94 17.55
N ASN A 1190 -2.07 32.74 17.15
CA ASN A 1190 -3.45 32.28 17.23
C ASN A 1190 -3.51 31.10 18.21
N VAL A 1191 -4.11 31.32 19.38
CA VAL A 1191 -4.22 30.35 20.47
C VAL A 1191 -5.61 29.69 20.40
N PRO A 1192 -5.70 28.36 20.24
CA PRO A 1192 -6.98 27.65 20.19
C PRO A 1192 -7.80 27.79 21.48
N ALA A 1193 -9.12 27.63 21.35
CA ALA A 1193 -10.03 27.58 22.49
C ALA A 1193 -9.59 26.53 23.54
N ASN A 1194 -9.89 26.78 24.81
CA ASN A 1194 -9.50 25.93 25.97
C ASN A 1194 -8.00 25.79 26.27
N THR A 1195 -7.13 26.36 25.45
CA THR A 1195 -5.68 26.30 25.67
C THR A 1195 -5.15 27.62 26.18
N SER A 1196 -3.90 27.64 26.66
CA SER A 1196 -3.16 28.90 26.86
C SER A 1196 -1.70 28.72 26.52
N SER A 1197 -1.00 29.83 26.28
CA SER A 1197 0.41 29.78 25.90
C SER A 1197 1.32 30.73 26.66
N SER A 1198 2.60 30.34 26.78
CA SER A 1198 3.69 31.27 27.07
C SER A 1198 4.34 31.70 25.75
N VAL A 1199 4.34 33.00 25.47
CA VAL A 1199 4.90 33.57 24.24
C VAL A 1199 6.20 34.30 24.54
N TYR A 1200 7.25 33.99 23.77
CA TYR A 1200 8.58 34.57 23.94
C TYR A 1200 8.91 35.51 22.78
N LEU A 1201 9.10 36.79 23.08
CA LEU A 1201 9.59 37.77 22.12
C LEU A 1201 11.12 37.78 22.13
N PRO A 1202 11.80 37.58 20.99
CA PRO A 1202 13.26 37.66 20.95
C PRO A 1202 13.73 39.11 21.16
N GLY A 1203 14.80 39.28 21.93
CA GLY A 1203 15.36 40.57 22.29
C GLY A 1203 14.86 41.11 23.62
N GLY A 1204 15.01 42.43 23.82
CA GLY A 1204 14.80 43.11 25.10
C GLY A 1204 16.08 43.19 25.94
N THR A 1205 16.11 44.13 26.90
CA THR A 1205 17.20 44.23 27.88
C THR A 1205 16.79 43.62 29.20
N GLU A 1206 17.76 43.01 29.90
CA GLU A 1206 17.61 42.60 31.30
C GLU A 1206 17.11 43.82 32.11
N GLY A 1207 15.90 43.71 32.69
CA GLY A 1207 15.19 44.83 33.35
C GLY A 1207 13.94 45.34 32.61
N THR A 1208 13.67 44.89 31.38
CA THR A 1208 12.38 45.12 30.72
C THR A 1208 11.30 44.28 31.41
N THR A 1209 10.23 44.92 31.90
CA THR A 1209 9.19 44.26 32.70
C THR A 1209 7.82 44.20 32.02
N SER A 1210 7.69 44.78 30.82
CA SER A 1210 6.44 44.77 30.06
C SER A 1210 6.66 44.81 28.56
N VAL A 1211 5.67 44.30 27.82
CA VAL A 1211 5.52 44.41 26.36
C VAL A 1211 4.11 44.89 26.03
N PHE A 1212 3.80 45.14 24.75
CA PHE A 1212 2.45 45.50 24.29
C PHE A 1212 1.80 44.30 23.59
N MET A 1213 0.61 43.91 24.06
CA MET A 1213 -0.27 42.92 23.44
C MET A 1213 -1.56 43.62 23.02
N ASP A 1214 -1.88 43.60 21.73
CA ASP A 1214 -3.07 44.24 21.15
C ASP A 1214 -3.24 45.72 21.54
N GLY A 1215 -2.11 46.43 21.65
CA GLY A 1215 -2.02 47.85 22.03
C GLY A 1215 -2.01 48.11 23.55
N GLY A 1216 -2.28 47.09 24.37
CA GLY A 1216 -2.25 47.17 25.83
C GLY A 1216 -0.93 46.70 26.43
N SER A 1217 -0.41 47.39 27.45
CA SER A 1217 0.79 46.95 28.17
C SER A 1217 0.50 45.71 29.04
N VAL A 1218 1.30 44.66 28.90
CA VAL A 1218 1.24 43.41 29.68
C VAL A 1218 2.57 43.09 30.33
N ALA A 1219 2.56 42.39 31.46
CA ALA A 1219 3.78 42.01 32.16
C ALA A 1219 4.60 41.01 31.33
N ALA A 1220 5.93 41.16 31.38
CA ALA A 1220 6.87 40.25 30.75
C ALA A 1220 8.06 39.96 31.66
N ALA A 1221 8.59 38.74 31.59
CA ALA A 1221 9.80 38.33 32.28
C ALA A 1221 10.95 38.17 31.28
N TYR A 1222 12.11 38.72 31.61
CA TYR A 1222 13.32 38.45 30.83
C TYR A 1222 13.81 37.02 31.08
N ASP A 1223 13.98 36.26 29.99
CA ASP A 1223 14.42 34.87 30.00
C ASP A 1223 15.45 34.65 28.88
N ASN A 1224 16.73 34.71 29.25
CA ASN A 1224 17.87 34.35 28.39
C ASN A 1224 17.83 34.94 26.97
N GLY A 1225 17.64 36.26 26.86
CA GLY A 1225 17.58 36.98 25.58
C GLY A 1225 16.17 37.07 24.97
N PHE A 1226 15.14 36.65 25.71
CA PHE A 1226 13.74 36.76 25.33
C PHE A 1226 12.94 37.50 26.41
N LEU A 1227 11.81 38.10 26.02
CA LEU A 1227 10.77 38.58 26.91
C LEU A 1227 9.60 37.61 26.85
N ARG A 1228 9.35 36.90 27.95
CA ARG A 1228 8.28 35.91 28.09
C ARG A 1228 7.02 36.56 28.65
N VAL A 1229 5.90 36.39 27.94
CA VAL A 1229 4.54 36.67 28.42
C VAL A 1229 3.88 35.34 28.71
N ASP A 1230 3.47 35.14 29.97
CA ASP A 1230 2.78 33.92 30.40
C ASP A 1230 1.26 34.06 30.29
N ASP A 1231 0.58 32.94 30.14
CA ASP A 1231 -0.89 32.82 30.15
C ASP A 1231 -1.61 33.67 29.08
N VAL A 1232 -1.04 33.73 27.87
CA VAL A 1232 -1.73 34.28 26.69
C VAL A 1232 -2.94 33.40 26.39
N GLN A 1233 -4.12 34.01 26.50
CA GLN A 1233 -5.42 33.35 26.39
C GLN A 1233 -5.77 33.01 24.94
N PRO A 1234 -6.83 32.20 24.72
CA PRO A 1234 -7.35 31.91 23.39
C PRO A 1234 -7.70 33.18 22.60
N GLY A 1235 -7.45 33.12 21.29
CA GLY A 1235 -7.67 34.23 20.38
C GLY A 1235 -6.44 34.55 19.53
N CYS A 1236 -6.60 35.53 18.63
CA CYS A 1236 -5.49 36.06 17.87
C CYS A 1236 -4.92 37.30 18.55
N HIS A 1237 -3.62 37.26 18.84
CA HIS A 1237 -2.91 38.30 19.58
C HIS A 1237 -1.67 38.75 18.82
N ILE A 1238 -1.33 40.03 18.93
CA ILE A 1238 -0.08 40.60 18.40
C ILE A 1238 0.71 41.19 19.56
N LEU A 1239 1.95 40.71 19.72
CA LEU A 1239 2.88 41.09 20.75
C LEU A 1239 4.07 41.85 20.16
N THR A 1240 4.44 42.96 20.77
CA THR A 1240 5.56 43.82 20.34
C THR A 1240 6.20 44.53 21.53
N THR A 1241 7.47 44.92 21.40
CA THR A 1241 8.15 45.81 22.35
C THR A 1241 7.89 47.29 22.09
N SER A 1242 7.11 47.63 21.05
CA SER A 1242 6.78 49.01 20.67
C SER A 1242 5.36 49.38 21.06
N SER A 1243 5.14 50.62 21.49
CA SER A 1243 3.79 51.18 21.66
C SER A 1243 3.16 51.65 20.34
N ASP A 1244 3.82 51.42 19.19
CA ASP A 1244 3.30 51.78 17.87
C ASP A 1244 2.15 50.85 17.47
N SER A 1245 1.16 51.42 16.77
CA SER A 1245 0.04 50.68 16.21
C SER A 1245 0.33 49.95 14.90
N THR A 1246 1.46 50.22 14.23
CA THR A 1246 1.79 49.59 12.94
C THR A 1246 1.70 48.06 12.92
N PRO A 1247 2.16 47.31 13.94
CA PRO A 1247 2.14 45.85 13.89
C PRO A 1247 0.72 45.28 13.77
N TYR A 1248 -0.30 45.98 14.32
CA TYR A 1248 -1.70 45.56 14.31
C TYR A 1248 -2.38 45.66 12.93
N SER A 1249 -1.69 46.20 11.93
CA SER A 1249 -2.16 46.31 10.55
C SER A 1249 -1.25 45.58 9.55
N ASP A 1250 -0.20 44.91 10.02
CA ASP A 1250 0.72 44.18 9.16
C ASP A 1250 0.11 42.86 8.70
N THR A 1251 -0.17 42.77 7.41
CA THR A 1251 -0.73 41.57 6.76
C THR A 1251 0.11 40.30 6.92
N LYS A 1252 1.43 40.41 7.16
CA LYS A 1252 2.28 39.24 7.43
C LYS A 1252 1.99 38.63 8.80
N LEU A 1253 1.63 39.48 9.76
CA LEU A 1253 1.27 39.10 11.13
C LEU A 1253 -0.21 38.73 11.19
N THR A 1254 -1.11 39.57 10.68
CA THR A 1254 -2.56 39.34 10.79
C THR A 1254 -3.07 38.20 9.91
N GLY A 1255 -2.28 37.66 8.98
CA GLY A 1255 -2.71 36.61 8.06
C GLY A 1255 -2.80 35.21 8.67
N ILE A 1256 -2.36 35.02 9.92
CA ILE A 1256 -2.60 33.79 10.70
C ILE A 1256 -3.86 33.89 11.57
N CYS A 1257 -4.43 35.10 11.65
CA CYS A 1257 -5.80 35.36 12.05
C CYS A 1257 -6.69 35.34 10.79
#